data_AF-A0A2W1LE63-F1
#
_entry.id   AF-A0A2W1LE63-F1
#
_cell.length_a   1.000
_cell.length_b   1.000
_cell.length_c   1.000
_cell.angle_alpha   90.00
_cell.angle_beta   90.00
_cell.angle_gamma   90.00
#
_symmetry.space_group_name_H-M   'P 1'
#
loop_
_entity.id
_entity.type
_entity.pdbx_description
1 polymer ?
#
loop_
_entity_poly.entity_id
_entity_poly.type
_entity_poly.pdbx_seq_one_letter_code
_entity_poly.pdbx_strand_id
1 'polypeptide(L)'
;MIRYTAYHRKERSWLITLLIIAMIFSSFLAVRAHAEEASTLTEAGQAASEGTGQLTVPVDESPAAGMLQTEQEASALADSSYTATHLSMAPGRNESELNFAWYSPVNPAGSVVQIAERSAMTGSQFPSSRAMTFNGQASRAASGYASNKVTVIGLKPSTSYVYRLGDGLEGHWSPVYTVETRRSDSFRFLFIGDPQIGSGNLAADAAGWTDTLNKAAGMFPDYSFIMSAGDQVNIATSESQYEQYFSPGVLRRLPVATTAGNHDNAVNYTYHFNQPNESKAYGVTAAGGNYYYTYGDALFMVLNTNNNNGASHKAFLQQAAAAHPNAKWKFVTLHHSIYSAASHSTESYIVNLRKALVPVFDELGIDVVFMGHDHSYVRTYQMKGDIPLKNQQTDSSGRVVNPEGTLYLTANSASGSKYYSMKPTAEPYSSVRSQLRVPTFATVNVTPTTFSITTYRTDTMQAVDTYSIVKDSSRTVRNTVLVDGASVWKYLDNGTDQGTAWRAVDFDDSSWKSGAAPLGYPASKTTSSLGPVKTTISYGPSSSRKYITSYFRKAIMVDQADQIISLTGKFGVDDGFVLYANGSEVYRWNMPSGEISYQTLSANTIDEPQTVTADLTDALKGKLINGVNVLAVEVHQRSANSSDQYWSMELNASVVALATQAAA
;
A
#
# COMPACT_ATOMS: atom_id res chain seq x y z
N MET A 1 -11.61 59.54 28.74
CA MET A 1 -11.20 58.44 29.63
C MET A 1 -12.33 57.41 29.63
N ILE A 2 -12.06 56.15 29.24
CA ILE A 2 -12.84 54.90 29.47
C ILE A 2 -12.23 53.81 28.56
N ARG A 3 -12.26 52.54 28.98
CA ARG A 3 -11.90 51.35 28.19
C ARG A 3 -13.15 50.50 27.98
N TYR A 4 -13.27 49.75 26.87
CA TYR A 4 -13.50 48.29 26.85
C TYR A 4 -13.83 47.72 25.45
N THR A 5 -13.60 46.40 25.31
CA THR A 5 -14.06 45.41 24.30
C THR A 5 -13.10 45.03 23.17
N ALA A 6 -12.62 43.77 23.21
CA ALA A 6 -12.26 42.91 22.06
C ALA A 6 -11.71 41.52 22.49
N TYR A 7 -12.36 40.80 23.42
CA TYR A 7 -11.97 39.42 23.78
C TYR A 7 -13.20 38.60 24.20
N HIS A 8 -13.55 37.58 23.39
CA HIS A 8 -14.39 36.38 23.68
C HIS A 8 -15.00 35.82 22.37
N ARG A 9 -14.18 35.13 21.55
CA ARG A 9 -14.66 34.20 20.49
C ARG A 9 -13.72 33.00 20.35
N LYS A 10 -13.50 32.23 21.43
CA LYS A 10 -12.76 30.94 21.37
C LYS A 10 -13.28 29.81 22.26
N GLU A 11 -14.16 30.08 23.25
CA GLU A 11 -14.52 29.08 24.28
C GLU A 11 -15.77 28.24 23.96
N ARG A 12 -16.65 28.70 23.06
CA ARG A 12 -17.89 27.96 22.71
C ARG A 12 -17.69 26.63 21.96
N SER A 13 -16.47 26.32 21.48
CA SER A 13 -16.20 25.07 20.76
C SER A 13 -15.96 23.86 21.67
N TRP A 14 -15.48 24.09 22.91
CA TRP A 14 -15.07 23.01 23.81
C TRP A 14 -16.28 22.33 24.50
N LEU A 15 -17.29 23.12 24.89
CA LEU A 15 -18.51 22.61 25.54
C LEU A 15 -19.33 21.68 24.62
N ILE A 16 -19.38 21.95 23.31
CA ILE A 16 -20.11 21.10 22.34
C ILE A 16 -19.40 19.74 22.17
N THR A 17 -18.07 19.74 22.13
CA THR A 17 -17.26 18.51 22.01
C THR A 17 -17.43 17.61 23.25
N LEU A 18 -17.47 18.20 24.45
CA LEU A 18 -17.69 17.47 25.70
C LEU A 18 -19.10 16.86 25.82
N LEU A 19 -20.15 17.54 25.34
CA LEU A 19 -21.51 16.97 25.34
C LEU A 19 -21.61 15.73 24.42
N ILE A 20 -20.97 15.75 23.25
CA ILE A 20 -20.99 14.63 22.31
C ILE A 20 -20.28 13.40 22.88
N ILE A 21 -19.15 13.59 23.55
CA ILE A 21 -18.42 12.49 24.25
C ILE A 21 -19.26 11.91 25.39
N ALA A 22 -19.97 12.75 26.15
CA ALA A 22 -20.85 12.29 27.23
C ALA A 22 -22.02 11.42 26.73
N MET A 23 -22.64 11.79 25.59
CA MET A 23 -23.73 10.99 24.99
C MET A 23 -23.26 9.62 24.52
N ILE A 24 -22.06 9.53 23.92
CA ILE A 24 -21.48 8.27 23.45
C ILE A 24 -21.20 7.31 24.62
N PHE A 25 -20.72 7.81 25.76
CA PHE A 25 -20.48 6.97 26.95
C PHE A 25 -21.77 6.45 27.60
N SER A 26 -22.86 7.25 27.64
CA SER A 26 -24.14 6.77 28.16
C SER A 26 -24.77 5.64 27.35
N SER A 27 -24.51 5.57 26.04
CA SER A 27 -24.98 4.46 25.18
C SER A 27 -24.31 3.12 25.51
N PHE A 28 -23.11 3.11 26.09
CA PHE A 28 -22.38 1.87 26.41
C PHE A 28 -22.79 1.20 27.73
N LEU A 29 -23.47 1.90 28.65
CA LEU A 29 -24.01 1.27 29.87
C LEU A 29 -25.38 0.60 29.63
N ALA A 30 -26.20 1.14 28.72
CA ALA A 30 -27.57 0.63 28.50
C ALA A 30 -27.60 -0.79 27.87
N VAL A 31 -26.59 -1.17 27.10
CA VAL A 31 -26.54 -2.46 26.38
C VAL A 31 -26.15 -3.63 27.30
N ARG A 32 -25.73 -3.37 28.55
CA ARG A 32 -25.24 -4.40 29.48
C ARG A 32 -26.27 -4.84 30.55
N ALA A 33 -27.54 -4.49 30.38
CA ALA A 33 -28.62 -4.74 31.35
C ALA A 33 -29.83 -5.53 30.80
N HIS A 34 -29.69 -6.20 29.65
CA HIS A 34 -30.76 -6.99 28.99
C HIS A 34 -30.27 -8.38 28.55
N ALA A 35 -29.41 -9.01 29.36
CA ALA A 35 -28.84 -10.33 29.07
C ALA A 35 -28.68 -11.21 30.34
N GLU A 36 -29.49 -11.00 31.38
CA GLU A 36 -29.35 -11.72 32.66
C GLU A 36 -30.70 -11.91 33.42
N GLU A 37 -31.80 -12.18 32.70
CA GLU A 37 -33.12 -12.45 33.32
C GLU A 37 -33.92 -13.50 32.54
N ALA A 38 -33.34 -14.70 32.34
CA ALA A 38 -33.99 -15.78 31.58
C ALA A 38 -33.66 -17.23 32.04
N SER A 39 -33.14 -17.45 33.26
CA SER A 39 -32.90 -18.82 33.75
C SER A 39 -32.81 -18.96 35.28
N THR A 40 -33.96 -19.04 35.96
CA THR A 40 -34.22 -19.91 37.14
C THR A 40 -35.64 -19.67 37.64
N LEU A 41 -36.44 -20.74 37.79
CA LEU A 41 -37.23 -21.10 38.99
C LEU A 41 -38.30 -22.15 38.62
N THR A 42 -38.08 -23.38 39.06
CA THR A 42 -39.05 -24.50 39.03
C THR A 42 -39.52 -24.81 40.44
N GLU A 43 -40.81 -25.13 40.61
CA GLU A 43 -41.44 -25.73 41.80
C GLU A 43 -41.53 -24.80 43.05
N ALA A 44 -42.57 -24.81 43.91
CA ALA A 44 -43.73 -25.70 44.09
C ALA A 44 -44.95 -25.00 44.76
N GLY A 45 -46.10 -25.69 44.83
CA GLY A 45 -47.31 -25.33 45.64
C GLY A 45 -48.53 -24.94 44.78
N GLN A 46 -49.60 -25.74 44.62
CA GLN A 46 -50.66 -26.13 45.60
C GLN A 46 -51.44 -24.90 46.17
N ALA A 47 -52.78 -24.82 46.17
CA ALA A 47 -53.85 -25.79 45.85
C ALA A 47 -55.23 -25.11 45.57
N ALA A 48 -56.25 -25.92 45.25
CA ALA A 48 -57.71 -25.63 45.33
C ALA A 48 -58.34 -24.60 44.34
N SER A 49 -59.63 -24.68 43.95
CA SER A 49 -60.63 -25.79 43.96
C SER A 49 -61.92 -25.40 43.19
N GLU A 50 -62.53 -26.36 42.47
CA GLU A 50 -63.97 -26.46 42.12
C GLU A 50 -64.64 -25.34 41.27
N GLY A 51 -65.79 -25.64 40.63
CA GLY A 51 -66.61 -24.59 39.94
C GLY A 51 -67.37 -24.98 38.66
N THR A 52 -68.27 -25.97 38.72
CA THR A 52 -69.32 -26.36 37.74
C THR A 52 -69.83 -25.32 36.71
N GLY A 53 -70.06 -25.72 35.45
CA GLY A 53 -70.89 -24.95 34.49
C GLY A 53 -71.05 -25.58 33.09
N GLN A 54 -72.17 -26.28 32.83
CA GLN A 54 -72.46 -26.99 31.58
C GLN A 54 -73.58 -26.30 30.77
N LEU A 55 -73.41 -26.13 29.43
CA LEU A 55 -74.50 -25.86 28.47
C LEU A 55 -74.12 -26.28 27.02
N THR A 56 -75.13 -26.57 26.17
CA THR A 56 -75.04 -27.26 24.84
C THR A 56 -76.20 -26.78 23.93
N VAL A 57 -76.31 -26.95 22.59
CA VAL A 57 -75.63 -27.65 21.46
C VAL A 57 -76.03 -26.88 20.14
N PRO A 58 -75.49 -27.02 18.89
CA PRO A 58 -74.91 -28.17 18.14
C PRO A 58 -73.36 -28.13 18.03
N VAL A 59 -72.58 -28.93 17.27
CA VAL A 59 -72.69 -29.88 16.11
C VAL A 59 -72.52 -29.33 14.68
N ASP A 60 -71.36 -29.66 14.07
CA ASP A 60 -71.19 -30.09 12.68
C ASP A 60 -70.05 -31.17 12.66
N GLU A 61 -69.85 -31.91 11.57
CA GLU A 61 -69.34 -33.29 11.61
C GLU A 61 -67.83 -33.52 11.30
N SER A 62 -67.18 -34.32 12.16
CA SER A 62 -66.40 -35.56 11.89
C SER A 62 -65.55 -35.74 10.59
N PRO A 63 -64.44 -36.53 10.61
CA PRO A 63 -63.39 -36.67 11.63
C PRO A 63 -61.96 -36.55 11.01
N ALA A 64 -60.93 -36.57 11.86
CA ALA A 64 -59.55 -36.75 11.39
C ALA A 64 -59.29 -38.20 10.91
N ALA A 65 -58.75 -38.33 9.70
CA ALA A 65 -58.15 -39.56 9.18
C ALA A 65 -56.64 -39.33 8.97
N GLY A 66 -55.79 -40.12 9.62
CA GLY A 66 -54.35 -40.03 9.44
C GLY A 66 -53.92 -40.61 8.09
N MET A 67 -53.07 -39.88 7.36
CA MET A 67 -52.30 -40.47 6.27
C MET A 67 -50.90 -40.82 6.76
N LEU A 68 -50.47 -42.04 6.47
CA LEU A 68 -49.07 -42.43 6.63
C LEU A 68 -48.22 -41.58 5.67
N GLN A 69 -47.16 -40.95 6.19
CA GLN A 69 -46.07 -40.54 5.30
C GLN A 69 -45.46 -41.80 4.71
N THR A 70 -45.58 -41.97 3.40
CA THR A 70 -45.01 -43.13 2.71
C THR A 70 -43.50 -42.94 2.57
N GLU A 71 -42.76 -44.05 2.64
CA GLU A 71 -41.28 -44.05 2.59
C GLU A 71 -40.71 -43.53 1.24
N GLN A 72 -41.57 -43.23 0.27
CA GLN A 72 -41.20 -42.67 -1.03
C GLN A 72 -40.71 -41.22 -0.97
N GLU A 73 -41.15 -40.39 -0.02
CA GLU A 73 -40.57 -39.03 0.14
C GLU A 73 -39.16 -39.08 0.76
N ALA A 74 -38.89 -40.05 1.65
CA ALA A 74 -37.54 -40.30 2.15
C ALA A 74 -36.60 -40.81 1.04
N SER A 75 -37.13 -41.56 0.07
CA SER A 75 -36.36 -42.04 -1.10
C SER A 75 -35.93 -40.94 -2.07
N ALA A 76 -36.50 -39.73 -2.01
CA ALA A 76 -36.18 -38.63 -2.94
C ALA A 76 -34.88 -37.88 -2.60
N LEU A 77 -34.26 -38.16 -1.44
CA LEU A 77 -33.02 -37.52 -0.99
C LEU A 77 -31.75 -38.39 -1.25
N ALA A 78 -31.93 -39.60 -1.79
CA ALA A 78 -30.84 -40.57 -1.97
C ALA A 78 -30.00 -40.39 -3.25
N ASP A 79 -30.38 -39.48 -4.15
CA ASP A 79 -29.74 -39.31 -5.47
C ASP A 79 -29.34 -37.84 -5.75
N SER A 80 -28.63 -37.24 -4.79
CA SER A 80 -27.80 -36.06 -5.06
C SER A 80 -26.37 -36.33 -4.61
N SER A 81 -25.50 -36.68 -5.57
CA SER A 81 -24.10 -37.03 -5.29
C SER A 81 -23.34 -35.81 -4.75
N TYR A 82 -23.09 -35.76 -3.44
CA TYR A 82 -22.35 -34.66 -2.81
C TYR A 82 -21.00 -34.45 -3.51
N THR A 83 -20.83 -33.27 -4.11
CA THR A 83 -19.64 -32.93 -4.88
C THR A 83 -19.14 -31.55 -4.45
N ALA A 84 -17.93 -31.52 -3.87
CA ALA A 84 -17.26 -30.27 -3.53
C ALA A 84 -16.46 -29.74 -4.73
N THR A 85 -16.85 -28.58 -5.27
CA THR A 85 -16.22 -27.91 -6.42
C THR A 85 -15.69 -26.53 -6.03
N HIS A 86 -14.99 -25.84 -6.94
CA HIS A 86 -14.51 -24.46 -6.74
C HIS A 86 -13.72 -24.27 -5.43
N LEU A 87 -12.87 -25.25 -5.10
CA LEU A 87 -12.10 -25.27 -3.85
C LEU A 87 -11.05 -24.15 -3.85
N SER A 88 -11.28 -23.18 -2.97
CA SER A 88 -10.39 -22.08 -2.65
C SER A 88 -9.86 -22.24 -1.22
N MET A 89 -8.56 -21.98 -1.04
CA MET A 89 -7.88 -21.98 0.25
C MET A 89 -7.10 -20.67 0.33
N ALA A 90 -7.39 -19.82 1.31
CA ALA A 90 -6.72 -18.56 1.56
C ALA A 90 -5.93 -18.63 2.90
N PRO A 91 -4.90 -17.77 3.09
CA PRO A 91 -4.32 -17.56 4.41
C PRO A 91 -5.40 -17.19 5.44
N GLY A 92 -5.27 -17.67 6.68
CA GLY A 92 -6.04 -17.13 7.80
C GLY A 92 -5.42 -15.84 8.34
N ARG A 93 -5.65 -15.50 9.61
CA ARG A 93 -5.17 -14.22 10.18
C ARG A 93 -3.65 -14.17 10.36
N ASN A 94 -3.04 -15.34 10.55
CA ASN A 94 -1.59 -15.58 10.66
C ASN A 94 -1.26 -16.98 10.10
N GLU A 95 0.02 -17.37 10.08
CA GLU A 95 0.50 -18.64 9.53
C GLU A 95 -0.04 -19.93 10.19
N SER A 96 -0.67 -19.85 11.37
CA SER A 96 -1.30 -21.00 12.05
C SER A 96 -2.76 -21.23 11.63
N GLU A 97 -3.28 -20.45 10.69
CA GLU A 97 -4.67 -20.46 10.27
C GLU A 97 -4.83 -20.58 8.74
N LEU A 98 -5.87 -21.28 8.29
CA LEU A 98 -6.25 -21.41 6.88
C LEU A 98 -7.76 -21.23 6.70
N ASN A 99 -8.15 -20.41 5.73
CA ASN A 99 -9.54 -20.15 5.39
C ASN A 99 -9.93 -20.93 4.13
N PHE A 100 -10.91 -21.83 4.25
CA PHE A 100 -11.45 -22.59 3.12
C PHE A 100 -12.75 -21.97 2.61
N ALA A 101 -12.95 -22.05 1.30
CA ALA A 101 -14.24 -21.85 0.63
C ALA A 101 -14.43 -22.92 -0.47
N TRP A 102 -15.67 -23.40 -0.66
CA TRP A 102 -16.02 -24.31 -1.76
C TRP A 102 -17.52 -24.30 -2.08
N TYR A 103 -17.86 -24.73 -3.30
CA TYR A 103 -19.24 -24.96 -3.72
C TYR A 103 -19.66 -26.40 -3.41
N SER A 104 -20.87 -26.57 -2.87
CA SER A 104 -21.59 -27.85 -2.74
C SER A 104 -22.96 -27.77 -3.42
N PRO A 105 -23.71 -28.88 -3.54
CA PRO A 105 -25.15 -28.82 -3.77
C PRO A 105 -25.86 -27.90 -2.77
N VAL A 106 -27.05 -27.42 -3.12
CA VAL A 106 -27.90 -26.61 -2.23
C VAL A 106 -28.27 -27.37 -0.95
N ASN A 107 -28.38 -26.63 0.17
CA ASN A 107 -28.75 -27.16 1.48
C ASN A 107 -27.88 -28.35 1.98
N PRO A 108 -26.53 -28.22 2.02
CA PRO A 108 -25.68 -29.26 2.57
C PRO A 108 -25.97 -29.46 4.07
N ALA A 109 -25.74 -30.67 4.61
CA ALA A 109 -25.96 -30.97 6.02
C ALA A 109 -25.08 -30.14 7.00
N GLY A 110 -24.01 -29.54 6.49
CA GLY A 110 -23.09 -28.69 7.21
C GLY A 110 -21.98 -28.17 6.28
N SER A 111 -21.00 -27.49 6.88
CA SER A 111 -19.76 -27.11 6.21
C SER A 111 -18.60 -27.53 7.12
N VAL A 112 -17.90 -28.60 6.76
CA VAL A 112 -16.92 -29.26 7.64
C VAL A 112 -15.58 -29.43 6.94
N VAL A 113 -14.49 -29.08 7.62
CA VAL A 113 -13.12 -29.42 7.23
C VAL A 113 -12.53 -30.34 8.29
N GLN A 114 -11.97 -31.47 7.86
CA GLN A 114 -11.14 -32.31 8.72
C GLN A 114 -9.68 -32.23 8.27
N ILE A 115 -8.77 -32.04 9.22
CA ILE A 115 -7.33 -31.91 8.94
C ILE A 115 -6.50 -32.65 10.01
N ALA A 116 -5.51 -33.41 9.57
CA ALA A 116 -4.63 -34.21 10.41
C ALA A 116 -3.17 -34.06 9.95
N GLU A 117 -2.22 -34.24 10.86
CA GLU A 117 -0.80 -34.34 10.46
C GLU A 117 -0.61 -35.53 9.49
N ARG A 118 0.16 -35.33 8.42
CA ARG A 118 0.40 -36.37 7.40
C ARG A 118 1.03 -37.64 7.99
N SER A 119 1.76 -37.51 9.09
CA SER A 119 2.33 -38.59 9.90
C SER A 119 1.30 -39.59 10.44
N ALA A 120 0.02 -39.21 10.54
CA ALA A 120 -1.07 -40.10 10.96
C ALA A 120 -1.71 -40.88 9.80
N MET A 121 -1.46 -40.49 8.54
CA MET A 121 -2.09 -41.11 7.37
C MET A 121 -1.42 -42.45 7.01
N THR A 122 -2.21 -43.51 6.85
CA THR A 122 -1.73 -44.83 6.43
C THR A 122 -2.30 -45.21 5.07
N GLY A 123 -1.44 -45.47 4.09
CA GLY A 123 -1.86 -45.74 2.71
C GLY A 123 -2.66 -44.57 2.12
N SER A 124 -3.85 -44.85 1.61
CA SER A 124 -4.79 -43.86 1.07
C SER A 124 -5.89 -43.42 2.05
N GLN A 125 -5.96 -44.00 3.26
CA GLN A 125 -7.07 -43.77 4.19
C GLN A 125 -6.89 -42.48 4.99
N PHE A 126 -7.92 -41.64 5.05
CA PHE A 126 -7.92 -40.42 5.86
C PHE A 126 -7.95 -40.76 7.36
N PRO A 127 -7.03 -40.23 8.20
CA PRO A 127 -6.92 -40.61 9.61
C PRO A 127 -7.92 -39.84 10.49
N SER A 128 -9.21 -40.12 10.32
CA SER A 128 -10.32 -39.41 10.98
C SER A 128 -10.22 -39.38 12.52
N SER A 129 -9.78 -40.47 13.15
CA SER A 129 -9.55 -40.58 14.60
C SER A 129 -8.38 -39.73 15.14
N ARG A 130 -7.62 -39.08 14.25
CA ARG A 130 -6.50 -38.19 14.55
C ARG A 130 -6.68 -36.79 13.93
N ALA A 131 -7.84 -36.51 13.34
CA ALA A 131 -8.13 -35.26 12.67
C ALA A 131 -8.76 -34.22 13.62
N MET A 132 -8.25 -32.99 13.55
CA MET A 132 -8.96 -31.83 14.03
C MET A 132 -10.14 -31.57 13.07
N THR A 133 -11.34 -31.36 13.62
CA THR A 133 -12.57 -31.11 12.85
C THR A 133 -13.05 -29.69 13.10
N PHE A 134 -13.22 -28.93 12.03
CA PHE A 134 -13.66 -27.53 12.06
C PHE A 134 -14.97 -27.40 11.30
N ASN A 135 -15.95 -26.77 11.94
CA ASN A 135 -17.26 -26.48 11.36
C ASN A 135 -17.32 -24.99 10.95
N GLY A 136 -18.15 -24.69 9.95
CA GLY A 136 -18.38 -23.34 9.49
C GLY A 136 -19.82 -23.16 8.98
N GLN A 137 -19.99 -22.38 7.92
CA GLN A 137 -21.31 -21.95 7.45
C GLN A 137 -21.49 -22.13 5.95
N ALA A 138 -22.67 -22.59 5.55
CA ALA A 138 -23.15 -22.61 4.19
C ALA A 138 -24.11 -21.45 3.93
N SER A 139 -23.99 -20.80 2.77
CA SER A 139 -24.92 -19.78 2.27
C SER A 139 -25.33 -20.08 0.84
N ARG A 140 -26.47 -19.58 0.37
CA ARG A 140 -26.83 -19.68 -1.06
C ARG A 140 -25.78 -18.93 -1.92
N ALA A 141 -25.39 -19.53 -3.04
CA ALA A 141 -24.42 -18.99 -3.98
C ALA A 141 -25.08 -18.81 -5.37
N ALA A 142 -24.34 -19.08 -6.44
CA ALA A 142 -24.90 -19.19 -7.79
C ALA A 142 -25.95 -20.30 -7.89
N SER A 143 -26.75 -20.26 -8.96
CA SER A 143 -27.87 -21.21 -9.17
C SER A 143 -27.39 -22.67 -9.12
N GLY A 144 -28.03 -23.47 -8.28
CA GLY A 144 -27.66 -24.87 -8.03
C GLY A 144 -26.65 -25.10 -6.89
N TYR A 145 -26.05 -24.05 -6.32
CA TYR A 145 -24.94 -24.17 -5.37
C TYR A 145 -25.17 -23.50 -4.01
N ALA A 146 -24.50 -24.04 -2.99
CA ALA A 146 -24.21 -23.37 -1.73
C ALA A 146 -22.71 -23.09 -1.60
N SER A 147 -22.37 -21.89 -1.15
CA SER A 147 -21.01 -21.46 -0.77
C SER A 147 -20.76 -21.88 0.68
N ASN A 148 -19.78 -22.74 0.91
CA ASN A 148 -19.37 -23.22 2.22
C ASN A 148 -18.10 -22.47 2.64
N LYS A 149 -18.02 -22.04 3.91
CA LYS A 149 -16.85 -21.34 4.46
C LYS A 149 -16.47 -21.88 5.83
N VAL A 150 -15.20 -22.25 6.01
CA VAL A 150 -14.65 -22.80 7.26
C VAL A 150 -13.26 -22.21 7.51
N THR A 151 -12.95 -21.87 8.76
CA THR A 151 -11.59 -21.49 9.18
C THR A 151 -10.99 -22.59 10.04
N VAL A 152 -9.82 -23.06 9.63
CA VAL A 152 -8.95 -23.98 10.38
C VAL A 152 -7.96 -23.14 11.18
N ILE A 153 -7.73 -23.49 12.45
CA ILE A 153 -6.83 -22.77 13.36
C ILE A 153 -5.89 -23.74 14.09
N GLY A 154 -4.81 -23.22 14.68
CA GLY A 154 -3.91 -23.98 15.54
C GLY A 154 -2.92 -24.88 14.78
N LEU A 155 -2.67 -24.60 13.50
CA LEU A 155 -1.69 -25.34 12.71
C LEU A 155 -0.27 -25.01 13.18
N LYS A 156 0.50 -26.07 13.48
CA LYS A 156 1.94 -25.99 13.74
C LYS A 156 2.69 -25.49 12.49
N PRO A 157 3.76 -24.69 12.63
CA PRO A 157 4.62 -24.31 11.51
C PRO A 157 5.42 -25.50 10.98
N SER A 158 5.96 -25.39 9.76
CA SER A 158 6.83 -26.41 9.12
C SER A 158 6.28 -27.85 9.17
N THR A 159 4.96 -28.02 9.03
CA THR A 159 4.26 -29.29 9.26
C THR A 159 3.41 -29.65 8.04
N SER A 160 3.55 -30.89 7.56
CA SER A 160 2.72 -31.43 6.48
C SER A 160 1.41 -31.99 7.05
N TYR A 161 0.29 -31.54 6.49
CA TYR A 161 -1.06 -31.94 6.85
C TYR A 161 -1.78 -32.59 5.67
N VAL A 162 -2.70 -33.50 5.97
CA VAL A 162 -3.70 -34.02 5.02
C VAL A 162 -5.08 -33.55 5.44
N TYR A 163 -5.90 -33.15 4.48
CA TYR A 163 -7.22 -32.60 4.75
C TYR A 163 -8.29 -33.10 3.78
N ARG A 164 -9.54 -33.06 4.22
CA ARG A 164 -10.74 -33.25 3.40
C ARG A 164 -11.84 -32.30 3.87
N LEU A 165 -12.77 -31.98 2.98
CA LEU A 165 -13.90 -31.10 3.25
C LEU A 165 -15.20 -31.72 2.74
N GLY A 166 -16.32 -31.35 3.35
CA GLY A 166 -17.60 -32.04 3.17
C GLY A 166 -18.72 -31.40 3.97
N ASP A 167 -19.89 -32.03 3.99
CA ASP A 167 -20.99 -31.60 4.87
C ASP A 167 -20.99 -32.28 6.25
N GLY A 168 -20.16 -33.31 6.43
CA GLY A 168 -20.00 -34.08 7.66
C GLY A 168 -20.52 -35.52 7.58
N LEU A 169 -21.37 -35.85 6.60
CA LEU A 169 -21.98 -37.17 6.44
C LEU A 169 -21.00 -38.21 5.85
N GLU A 170 -21.34 -39.50 5.93
CA GLU A 170 -20.55 -40.54 5.26
C GLU A 170 -20.68 -40.45 3.74
N GLY A 171 -19.60 -40.74 3.00
CA GLY A 171 -19.52 -40.52 1.55
C GLY A 171 -19.43 -39.05 1.10
N HIS A 172 -19.97 -38.10 1.86
CA HIS A 172 -20.07 -36.67 1.51
C HIS A 172 -18.76 -35.89 1.76
N TRP A 173 -17.65 -36.34 1.17
CA TRP A 173 -16.33 -35.74 1.33
C TRP A 173 -15.61 -35.55 -0.02
N SER A 174 -14.78 -34.51 -0.08
CA SER A 174 -13.78 -34.35 -1.12
C SER A 174 -12.76 -35.50 -1.11
N PRO A 175 -11.99 -35.67 -2.20
CA PRO A 175 -10.70 -36.35 -2.15
C PRO A 175 -9.82 -35.82 -1.00
N VAL A 176 -8.89 -36.66 -0.54
CA VAL A 176 -7.89 -36.25 0.46
C VAL A 176 -6.82 -35.41 -0.21
N TYR A 177 -6.71 -34.16 0.22
CA TYR A 177 -5.69 -33.21 -0.23
C TYR A 177 -4.53 -33.12 0.77
N THR A 178 -3.50 -32.35 0.43
CA THR A 178 -2.30 -32.17 1.26
C THR A 178 -1.88 -30.71 1.24
N VAL A 179 -1.66 -30.12 2.41
CA VAL A 179 -1.14 -28.77 2.59
C VAL A 179 0.09 -28.83 3.51
N GLU A 180 1.01 -27.89 3.40
CA GLU A 180 2.21 -27.85 4.22
C GLU A 180 2.42 -26.43 4.74
N THR A 181 2.38 -26.26 6.06
CA THR A 181 2.77 -24.99 6.67
C THR A 181 4.28 -24.82 6.56
N ARG A 182 4.74 -23.57 6.41
CA ARG A 182 6.17 -23.24 6.39
C ARG A 182 6.61 -22.66 7.73
N ARG A 183 7.88 -22.29 7.84
CA ARG A 183 8.40 -21.40 8.89
C ARG A 183 8.02 -19.96 8.53
N SER A 184 7.81 -19.12 9.54
CA SER A 184 7.36 -17.72 9.35
C SER A 184 8.45 -16.66 9.58
N ASP A 185 9.60 -17.05 10.13
CA ASP A 185 10.79 -16.21 10.26
C ASP A 185 11.55 -16.04 8.94
N SER A 186 11.42 -16.99 8.00
CA SER A 186 12.04 -16.93 6.66
C SER A 186 11.16 -17.67 5.64
N PHE A 187 10.37 -16.94 4.87
CA PHE A 187 9.31 -17.50 4.02
C PHE A 187 9.37 -17.00 2.57
N ARG A 188 8.67 -17.72 1.68
CA ARG A 188 8.58 -17.41 0.24
C ARG A 188 7.11 -17.32 -0.18
N PHE A 189 6.75 -16.36 -1.02
CA PHE A 189 5.43 -16.33 -1.67
C PHE A 189 5.52 -16.08 -3.17
N LEU A 190 4.51 -16.59 -3.89
CA LEU A 190 4.35 -16.45 -5.33
C LEU A 190 3.46 -15.24 -5.62
N PHE A 191 3.97 -14.21 -6.27
CA PHE A 191 3.17 -13.07 -6.70
C PHE A 191 2.80 -13.18 -8.19
N ILE A 192 1.52 -13.00 -8.49
CA ILE A 192 0.95 -13.05 -9.85
C ILE A 192 -0.07 -11.94 -10.06
N GLY A 193 -0.20 -11.46 -11.30
CA GLY A 193 -1.26 -10.54 -11.72
C GLY A 193 -2.09 -11.13 -12.86
N ASP A 194 -3.35 -10.72 -12.91
CA ASP A 194 -4.22 -10.80 -14.07
C ASP A 194 -4.22 -12.15 -14.83
N PRO A 195 -4.56 -13.29 -14.18
CA PRO A 195 -4.96 -14.50 -14.89
C PRO A 195 -6.16 -14.25 -15.83
N GLN A 196 -7.10 -13.38 -15.41
CA GLN A 196 -8.24 -12.84 -16.16
C GLN A 196 -8.88 -13.91 -17.07
N ILE A 197 -9.24 -15.06 -16.47
CA ILE A 197 -9.58 -16.28 -17.20
C ILE A 197 -10.83 -16.06 -18.07
N GLY A 198 -10.71 -16.32 -19.37
CA GLY A 198 -11.76 -16.07 -20.36
C GLY A 198 -11.74 -14.65 -20.96
N SER A 199 -10.59 -13.97 -20.92
CA SER A 199 -10.34 -12.67 -21.58
C SER A 199 -9.82 -12.85 -23.01
N GLY A 200 -8.99 -13.88 -23.22
CA GLY A 200 -8.50 -14.28 -24.54
C GLY A 200 -9.32 -15.44 -25.08
N ASN A 201 -8.93 -16.66 -24.69
CA ASN A 201 -9.66 -17.88 -25.01
C ASN A 201 -9.70 -18.77 -23.77
N LEU A 202 -10.90 -19.12 -23.28
CA LEU A 202 -11.09 -19.81 -21.99
C LEU A 202 -10.17 -21.03 -21.79
N ALA A 203 -9.98 -21.87 -22.80
CA ALA A 203 -9.12 -23.05 -22.71
C ALA A 203 -7.62 -22.71 -22.75
N ALA A 204 -7.21 -21.73 -23.56
CA ALA A 204 -5.82 -21.26 -23.62
C ALA A 204 -5.43 -20.51 -22.34
N ASP A 205 -6.30 -19.63 -21.84
CA ASP A 205 -6.13 -18.88 -20.60
C ASP A 205 -5.97 -19.83 -19.41
N ALA A 206 -6.81 -20.88 -19.33
CA ALA A 206 -6.76 -21.92 -18.30
C ALA A 206 -5.48 -22.78 -18.38
N ALA A 207 -5.06 -23.15 -19.60
CA ALA A 207 -3.83 -23.91 -19.83
C ALA A 207 -2.59 -23.08 -19.45
N GLY A 208 -2.53 -21.81 -19.84
CA GLY A 208 -1.44 -20.89 -19.49
C GLY A 208 -1.35 -20.62 -17.98
N TRP A 209 -2.50 -20.44 -17.31
CA TRP A 209 -2.56 -20.31 -15.85
C TRP A 209 -2.06 -21.57 -15.13
N THR A 210 -2.49 -22.75 -15.60
CA THR A 210 -2.04 -24.05 -15.09
C THR A 210 -0.54 -24.25 -15.28
N ASP A 211 -0.01 -23.92 -16.46
CA ASP A 211 1.41 -23.98 -16.80
C ASP A 211 2.25 -23.05 -15.91
N THR A 212 1.84 -21.79 -15.74
CA THR A 212 2.51 -20.81 -14.86
C THR A 212 2.60 -21.30 -13.42
N LEU A 213 1.49 -21.80 -12.84
CA LEU A 213 1.51 -22.30 -11.46
C LEU A 213 2.36 -23.57 -11.31
N ASN A 214 2.29 -24.50 -12.26
CA ASN A 214 3.09 -25.72 -12.23
C ASN A 214 4.60 -25.42 -12.37
N LYS A 215 4.97 -24.50 -13.26
CA LYS A 215 6.35 -24.04 -13.44
C LYS A 215 6.90 -23.31 -12.21
N ALA A 216 6.14 -22.36 -11.67
CA ALA A 216 6.53 -21.64 -10.46
C ALA A 216 6.69 -22.59 -9.27
N ALA A 217 5.68 -23.41 -8.98
CA ALA A 217 5.67 -24.31 -7.82
C ALA A 217 6.48 -25.61 -8.00
N GLY A 218 7.07 -25.82 -9.19
CA GLY A 218 8.07 -26.83 -9.48
C GLY A 218 9.51 -26.29 -9.39
N MET A 219 9.74 -25.03 -9.79
CA MET A 219 11.01 -24.33 -9.58
C MET A 219 11.24 -23.99 -8.10
N PHE A 220 10.18 -23.61 -7.39
CA PHE A 220 10.19 -23.26 -5.96
C PHE A 220 9.10 -24.04 -5.21
N PRO A 221 9.40 -25.24 -4.68
CA PRO A 221 8.41 -26.08 -3.99
C PRO A 221 8.04 -25.57 -2.59
N ASP A 222 8.82 -24.66 -2.03
CA ASP A 222 8.82 -24.16 -0.66
C ASP A 222 7.96 -22.90 -0.42
N TYR A 223 7.14 -22.49 -1.38
CA TYR A 223 6.17 -21.40 -1.19
C TYR A 223 5.26 -21.64 0.03
N SER A 224 4.94 -20.56 0.74
CA SER A 224 3.95 -20.48 1.82
C SER A 224 2.54 -20.16 1.31
N PHE A 225 2.42 -19.29 0.31
CA PHE A 225 1.16 -18.88 -0.32
C PHE A 225 1.40 -18.22 -1.68
N ILE A 226 0.30 -17.95 -2.40
CA ILE A 226 0.19 -17.13 -3.61
C ILE A 226 -0.47 -15.80 -3.22
N MET A 227 0.01 -14.69 -3.79
CA MET A 227 -0.61 -13.38 -3.75
C MET A 227 -1.06 -13.01 -5.17
N SER A 228 -2.35 -12.74 -5.35
CA SER A 228 -2.96 -12.38 -6.64
C SER A 228 -3.37 -10.90 -6.65
N ALA A 229 -2.92 -10.17 -7.68
CA ALA A 229 -3.20 -8.74 -7.87
C ALA A 229 -4.59 -8.41 -8.45
N GLY A 230 -5.54 -9.36 -8.43
CA GLY A 230 -6.87 -9.15 -9.02
C GLY A 230 -7.02 -9.76 -10.40
N ASP A 231 -8.24 -9.62 -10.92
CA ASP A 231 -8.72 -10.19 -12.16
C ASP A 231 -8.41 -11.69 -12.25
N GLN A 232 -9.07 -12.49 -11.41
CA GLN A 232 -9.00 -13.95 -11.53
C GLN A 232 -9.82 -14.45 -12.73
N VAL A 233 -10.99 -13.84 -12.96
CA VAL A 233 -11.87 -14.12 -14.11
C VAL A 233 -12.01 -12.89 -15.00
N ASN A 234 -12.58 -13.04 -16.20
CA ASN A 234 -12.89 -11.91 -17.09
C ASN A 234 -14.34 -11.39 -16.92
N ILE A 235 -15.25 -12.25 -16.46
CA ILE A 235 -16.66 -11.93 -16.26
C ILE A 235 -17.00 -12.30 -14.82
N ALA A 236 -17.25 -11.30 -13.99
CA ALA A 236 -17.38 -11.41 -12.54
C ALA A 236 -18.43 -12.43 -12.05
N THR A 237 -19.40 -12.78 -12.88
CA THR A 237 -20.50 -13.74 -12.61
C THR A 237 -20.35 -15.09 -13.31
N SER A 238 -19.24 -15.33 -14.03
CA SER A 238 -19.05 -16.54 -14.84
C SER A 238 -18.45 -17.69 -14.03
N GLU A 239 -19.32 -18.56 -13.53
CA GLU A 239 -18.90 -19.77 -12.80
C GLU A 239 -18.00 -20.69 -13.64
N SER A 240 -18.21 -20.76 -14.96
CA SER A 240 -17.31 -21.51 -15.86
C SER A 240 -15.89 -20.92 -15.96
N GLN A 241 -15.71 -19.62 -15.72
CA GLN A 241 -14.38 -19.01 -15.62
C GLN A 241 -13.76 -19.26 -14.25
N TYR A 242 -14.55 -19.25 -13.17
CA TYR A 242 -14.09 -19.66 -11.85
C TYR A 242 -13.69 -21.14 -11.81
N GLU A 243 -14.45 -22.04 -12.45
CA GLU A 243 -14.10 -23.46 -12.60
C GLU A 243 -12.70 -23.63 -13.22
N GLN A 244 -12.43 -22.89 -14.31
CA GLN A 244 -11.14 -22.92 -14.98
C GLN A 244 -10.03 -22.22 -14.19
N TYR A 245 -10.32 -21.12 -13.49
CA TYR A 245 -9.38 -20.49 -12.54
C TYR A 245 -8.99 -21.45 -11.40
N PHE A 246 -9.96 -22.20 -10.89
CA PHE A 246 -9.78 -23.26 -9.89
C PHE A 246 -9.46 -24.63 -10.52
N SER A 247 -9.05 -24.73 -11.79
CA SER A 247 -8.58 -26.00 -12.36
C SER A 247 -7.19 -26.46 -11.87
N PRO A 248 -6.19 -25.57 -11.56
CA PRO A 248 -4.85 -26.03 -11.22
C PRO A 248 -4.76 -26.78 -9.88
N GLY A 249 -4.10 -27.96 -9.91
CA GLY A 249 -3.87 -28.78 -8.71
C GLY A 249 -3.02 -28.10 -7.63
N VAL A 250 -2.19 -27.12 -8.00
CA VAL A 250 -1.37 -26.33 -7.04
C VAL A 250 -2.24 -25.64 -5.99
N LEU A 251 -3.45 -25.18 -6.35
CA LEU A 251 -4.38 -24.50 -5.43
C LEU A 251 -4.95 -25.41 -4.33
N ARG A 252 -4.72 -26.73 -4.39
CA ARG A 252 -5.09 -27.70 -3.33
C ARG A 252 -4.00 -27.90 -2.28
N ARG A 253 -2.81 -27.31 -2.49
CA ARG A 253 -1.66 -27.42 -1.58
C ARG A 253 -1.02 -26.09 -1.19
N LEU A 254 -1.38 -25.00 -1.86
CA LEU A 254 -0.81 -23.68 -1.65
C LEU A 254 -1.95 -22.65 -1.53
N PRO A 255 -2.08 -21.94 -0.39
CA PRO A 255 -3.13 -20.94 -0.21
C PRO A 255 -2.98 -19.76 -1.17
N VAL A 256 -4.07 -19.07 -1.52
CA VAL A 256 -4.08 -17.86 -2.35
C VAL A 256 -4.79 -16.70 -1.65
N ALA A 257 -4.06 -15.60 -1.46
CA ALA A 257 -4.62 -14.32 -1.08
C ALA A 257 -4.98 -13.54 -2.35
N THR A 258 -6.27 -13.45 -2.67
CA THR A 258 -6.78 -12.72 -3.84
C THR A 258 -7.12 -11.28 -3.51
N THR A 259 -6.73 -10.36 -4.40
CA THR A 259 -7.31 -9.02 -4.48
C THR A 259 -8.54 -9.08 -5.39
N ALA A 260 -9.55 -8.24 -5.17
CA ALA A 260 -10.66 -8.09 -6.12
C ALA A 260 -10.26 -7.08 -7.21
N GLY A 261 -10.16 -7.55 -8.45
CA GLY A 261 -9.99 -6.70 -9.63
C GLY A 261 -11.31 -6.16 -10.18
N ASN A 262 -11.25 -5.42 -11.29
CA ASN A 262 -12.47 -4.84 -11.88
C ASN A 262 -13.28 -5.86 -12.70
N HIS A 263 -12.68 -6.97 -13.11
CA HIS A 263 -13.38 -8.10 -13.71
C HIS A 263 -13.89 -9.11 -12.66
N ASP A 264 -13.51 -8.97 -11.38
CA ASP A 264 -14.00 -9.78 -10.25
C ASP A 264 -15.19 -9.14 -9.49
N ASN A 265 -15.58 -7.90 -9.83
CA ASN A 265 -16.41 -7.02 -8.99
C ASN A 265 -17.92 -7.36 -8.93
N ALA A 266 -18.27 -8.59 -8.56
CA ALA A 266 -19.62 -9.06 -8.29
C ALA A 266 -19.67 -9.95 -7.03
N VAL A 267 -20.89 -10.27 -6.58
CA VAL A 267 -21.11 -11.09 -5.37
C VAL A 267 -20.51 -12.49 -5.47
N ASN A 268 -20.31 -13.04 -6.67
CA ASN A 268 -19.73 -14.37 -6.89
C ASN A 268 -18.30 -14.49 -6.33
N TYR A 269 -17.49 -13.42 -6.37
CA TYR A 269 -16.19 -13.39 -5.70
C TYR A 269 -16.33 -13.68 -4.19
N THR A 270 -17.39 -13.17 -3.55
CA THR A 270 -17.69 -13.44 -2.14
C THR A 270 -18.23 -14.84 -1.87
N TYR A 271 -18.65 -15.59 -2.90
CA TYR A 271 -18.97 -17.01 -2.79
C TYR A 271 -17.70 -17.88 -2.87
N HIS A 272 -16.71 -17.46 -3.68
CA HIS A 272 -15.47 -18.20 -3.94
C HIS A 272 -14.32 -17.95 -2.96
N PHE A 273 -14.32 -16.83 -2.22
CA PHE A 273 -13.21 -16.49 -1.32
C PHE A 273 -13.65 -16.22 0.13
N ASN A 274 -12.80 -16.63 1.08
CA ASN A 274 -13.00 -16.48 2.52
C ASN A 274 -11.84 -15.68 3.12
N GLN A 275 -11.88 -14.36 3.00
CA GLN A 275 -10.73 -13.50 3.33
C GLN A 275 -10.59 -13.25 4.85
N PRO A 276 -9.37 -13.29 5.41
CA PRO A 276 -9.13 -13.00 6.82
C PRO A 276 -9.28 -11.50 7.12
N ASN A 277 -9.92 -11.17 8.24
CA ASN A 277 -10.12 -9.79 8.72
C ASN A 277 -10.77 -8.83 7.70
N GLU A 278 -11.69 -9.34 6.86
CA GLU A 278 -12.37 -8.55 5.84
C GLU A 278 -13.28 -7.45 6.43
N SER A 279 -13.01 -6.20 6.08
CA SER A 279 -13.73 -5.03 6.56
C SER A 279 -15.10 -4.91 5.92
N LYS A 280 -16.13 -4.76 6.75
CA LYS A 280 -17.49 -4.40 6.32
C LYS A 280 -17.77 -2.89 6.35
N ALA A 281 -16.72 -2.08 6.53
CA ALA A 281 -16.79 -0.62 6.57
C ALA A 281 -15.88 0.08 5.53
N TYR A 282 -14.77 -0.56 5.13
CA TYR A 282 -13.74 0.07 4.29
C TYR A 282 -13.49 -0.67 2.97
N GLY A 283 -13.42 0.09 1.87
CA GLY A 283 -13.22 -0.45 0.52
C GLY A 283 -14.37 -1.32 -0.02
N VAL A 284 -15.54 -1.30 0.62
CA VAL A 284 -16.65 -2.22 0.31
C VAL A 284 -17.20 -2.01 -1.10
N THR A 285 -17.34 -3.11 -1.85
CA THR A 285 -18.15 -3.23 -3.08
C THR A 285 -18.94 -4.55 -3.07
N ALA A 286 -19.54 -4.95 -4.19
CA ALA A 286 -20.20 -6.25 -4.34
C ALA A 286 -19.24 -7.44 -4.12
N ALA A 287 -17.93 -7.27 -4.34
CA ALA A 287 -16.89 -8.27 -4.11
C ALA A 287 -16.32 -8.26 -2.67
N GLY A 288 -16.97 -7.58 -1.72
CA GLY A 288 -16.49 -7.45 -0.33
C GLY A 288 -15.65 -6.20 -0.10
N GLY A 289 -14.93 -6.14 1.02
CA GLY A 289 -14.12 -4.98 1.42
C GLY A 289 -12.60 -5.19 1.40
N ASN A 290 -11.89 -4.20 1.93
CA ASN A 290 -10.46 -4.32 2.26
C ASN A 290 -10.24 -5.39 3.33
N TYR A 291 -9.11 -6.11 3.29
CA TYR A 291 -8.79 -7.15 4.28
C TYR A 291 -7.28 -7.21 4.59
N TYR A 292 -6.89 -7.86 5.68
CA TYR A 292 -5.47 -7.95 6.07
C TYR A 292 -5.14 -9.27 6.76
N TYR A 293 -3.88 -9.69 6.66
CA TYR A 293 -3.34 -10.85 7.36
C TYR A 293 -1.87 -10.63 7.73
N THR A 294 -1.34 -11.52 8.54
CA THR A 294 0.08 -11.57 8.88
C THR A 294 0.71 -12.87 8.40
N TYR A 295 2.03 -12.85 8.21
CA TYR A 295 2.83 -14.07 8.06
C TYR A 295 4.18 -13.81 8.73
N GLY A 296 4.36 -14.30 9.95
CA GLY A 296 5.48 -13.91 10.82
C GLY A 296 5.53 -12.40 11.05
N ASP A 297 6.72 -11.82 10.93
CA ASP A 297 6.95 -10.37 11.13
C ASP A 297 6.37 -9.45 10.03
N ALA A 298 5.65 -9.98 9.04
CA ALA A 298 5.11 -9.23 7.91
C ALA A 298 3.58 -9.01 8.00
N LEU A 299 3.15 -7.76 7.82
CA LEU A 299 1.75 -7.36 7.65
C LEU A 299 1.41 -7.21 6.16
N PHE A 300 0.32 -7.85 5.73
CA PHE A 300 -0.22 -7.77 4.38
C PHE A 300 -1.59 -7.09 4.40
N MET A 301 -1.74 -5.99 3.65
CA MET A 301 -2.98 -5.20 3.58
C MET A 301 -3.49 -5.17 2.13
N VAL A 302 -4.67 -5.71 1.90
CA VAL A 302 -5.25 -5.85 0.56
C VAL A 302 -6.42 -4.88 0.39
N LEU A 303 -6.35 -4.06 -0.66
CA LEU A 303 -7.29 -2.98 -0.94
C LEU A 303 -8.22 -3.39 -2.08
N ASN A 304 -9.54 -3.40 -1.84
CA ASN A 304 -10.53 -3.52 -2.90
C ASN A 304 -10.70 -2.16 -3.59
N THR A 305 -9.75 -1.83 -4.46
CA THR A 305 -9.70 -0.56 -5.20
C THR A 305 -10.75 -0.43 -6.31
N ASN A 306 -11.77 -1.30 -6.36
CA ASN A 306 -13.01 -0.98 -7.08
C ASN A 306 -13.75 0.18 -6.40
N ASN A 307 -13.65 0.25 -5.07
CA ASN A 307 -14.07 1.42 -4.31
C ASN A 307 -13.02 2.54 -4.49
N ASN A 308 -13.42 3.71 -4.98
CA ASN A 308 -12.48 4.81 -5.27
C ASN A 308 -12.26 5.77 -4.08
N ASN A 309 -12.85 5.47 -2.91
CA ASN A 309 -12.74 6.34 -1.74
C ASN A 309 -11.39 6.14 -1.03
N GLY A 310 -10.38 6.91 -1.44
CA GLY A 310 -9.05 6.89 -0.83
C GLY A 310 -9.04 7.19 0.67
N ALA A 311 -10.02 7.93 1.23
CA ALA A 311 -10.14 8.13 2.67
C ALA A 311 -10.65 6.87 3.40
N SER A 312 -11.50 6.07 2.75
CA SER A 312 -11.93 4.74 3.22
C SER A 312 -10.72 3.80 3.30
N HIS A 313 -9.89 3.76 2.26
CA HIS A 313 -8.64 3.00 2.27
C HIS A 313 -7.63 3.53 3.28
N LYS A 314 -7.50 4.84 3.46
CA LYS A 314 -6.62 5.43 4.49
C LYS A 314 -6.98 4.95 5.89
N ALA A 315 -8.25 5.05 6.27
CA ALA A 315 -8.71 4.64 7.60
C ALA A 315 -8.44 3.15 7.85
N PHE A 316 -8.65 2.30 6.85
CA PHE A 316 -8.31 0.88 6.92
C PHE A 316 -6.81 0.62 7.11
N LEU A 317 -5.96 1.25 6.29
CA LEU A 317 -4.50 1.08 6.36
C LEU A 317 -3.95 1.54 7.73
N GLN A 318 -4.44 2.67 8.24
CA GLN A 318 -4.11 3.15 9.57
C GLN A 318 -4.58 2.19 10.67
N GLN A 319 -5.80 1.63 10.56
CA GLN A 319 -6.31 0.64 11.52
C GLN A 319 -5.46 -0.65 11.54
N ALA A 320 -5.15 -1.21 10.37
CA ALA A 320 -4.35 -2.43 10.26
C ALA A 320 -2.91 -2.22 10.76
N ALA A 321 -2.27 -1.09 10.41
CA ALA A 321 -0.95 -0.74 10.91
C ALA A 321 -0.93 -0.50 12.44
N ALA A 322 -1.98 0.12 13.00
CA ALA A 322 -2.11 0.34 14.44
C ALA A 322 -2.39 -0.95 15.23
N ALA A 323 -3.02 -1.95 14.61
CA ALA A 323 -3.20 -3.28 15.20
C ALA A 323 -1.90 -4.11 15.20
N HIS A 324 -0.96 -3.81 14.29
CA HIS A 324 0.31 -4.53 14.13
C HIS A 324 1.54 -3.57 14.17
N PRO A 325 1.75 -2.82 15.27
CA PRO A 325 2.79 -1.80 15.36
C PRO A 325 4.22 -2.37 15.26
N ASN A 326 4.39 -3.66 15.58
CA ASN A 326 5.67 -4.36 15.57
C ASN A 326 5.99 -5.05 14.23
N ALA A 327 5.13 -4.92 13.20
CA ALA A 327 5.37 -5.53 11.89
C ALA A 327 6.65 -4.94 11.25
N LYS A 328 7.67 -5.79 11.07
CA LYS A 328 8.96 -5.40 10.46
C LYS A 328 8.82 -5.13 8.98
N TRP A 329 7.90 -5.82 8.30
CA TRP A 329 7.56 -5.60 6.91
C TRP A 329 6.10 -5.22 6.75
N LYS A 330 5.81 -4.26 5.87
CA LYS A 330 4.45 -3.83 5.54
C LYS A 330 4.27 -3.85 4.03
N PHE A 331 3.39 -4.73 3.57
CA PHE A 331 3.08 -4.93 2.16
C PHE A 331 1.64 -4.55 1.87
N VAL A 332 1.40 -3.91 0.73
CA VAL A 332 0.06 -3.60 0.24
C VAL A 332 -0.18 -4.28 -1.10
N THR A 333 -1.38 -4.78 -1.32
CA THR A 333 -1.83 -5.25 -2.64
C THR A 333 -3.08 -4.47 -3.04
N LEU A 334 -3.12 -4.00 -4.29
CA LEU A 334 -4.30 -3.42 -4.93
C LEU A 334 -4.35 -3.88 -6.38
N HIS A 335 -5.51 -3.80 -7.03
CA HIS A 335 -5.60 -4.19 -8.44
C HIS A 335 -5.14 -3.06 -9.37
N HIS A 336 -5.83 -1.93 -9.30
CA HIS A 336 -5.66 -0.79 -10.18
C HIS A 336 -4.25 -0.18 -10.06
N SER A 337 -3.41 -0.35 -11.10
CA SER A 337 -2.00 0.06 -11.07
C SER A 337 -1.80 1.57 -11.02
N ILE A 338 -1.55 2.10 -9.82
CA ILE A 338 -1.24 3.52 -9.63
C ILE A 338 0.11 3.94 -10.24
N TYR A 339 1.01 3.02 -10.57
CA TYR A 339 2.23 3.27 -11.37
C TYR A 339 2.36 2.21 -12.45
N SER A 340 2.36 2.58 -13.73
CA SER A 340 2.39 1.62 -14.85
C SER A 340 2.92 2.24 -16.16
N ALA A 341 3.38 1.37 -17.07
CA ALA A 341 3.85 1.68 -18.40
C ALA A 341 2.75 1.69 -19.47
N ALA A 342 1.54 1.19 -19.20
CA ALA A 342 0.42 1.16 -20.14
C ALA A 342 -0.56 2.35 -19.98
N SER A 343 -1.70 2.30 -20.67
CA SER A 343 -2.61 3.44 -20.86
C SER A 343 -3.39 3.88 -19.60
N HIS A 344 -3.84 2.94 -18.76
CA HIS A 344 -4.67 3.26 -17.60
C HIS A 344 -3.92 4.12 -16.57
N SER A 345 -2.59 3.97 -16.47
CA SER A 345 -1.69 4.77 -15.62
C SER A 345 -1.84 6.31 -15.65
N THR A 346 -2.50 6.87 -16.67
CA THR A 346 -2.77 8.31 -16.86
C THR A 346 -4.26 8.71 -16.73
N GLU A 347 -5.15 7.76 -16.48
CA GLU A 347 -6.58 8.02 -16.33
C GLU A 347 -6.90 8.74 -15.01
N SER A 348 -7.94 9.57 -15.01
CA SER A 348 -8.32 10.39 -13.85
C SER A 348 -8.62 9.55 -12.60
N TYR A 349 -9.18 8.35 -12.78
CA TYR A 349 -9.41 7.37 -11.71
C TYR A 349 -8.10 6.94 -11.04
N ILE A 350 -7.12 6.51 -11.84
CA ILE A 350 -5.81 6.03 -11.39
C ILE A 350 -4.98 7.16 -10.79
N VAL A 351 -5.00 8.36 -11.38
CA VAL A 351 -4.32 9.56 -10.87
C VAL A 351 -4.92 10.00 -9.52
N ASN A 352 -6.24 9.93 -9.35
CA ASN A 352 -6.90 10.22 -8.07
C ASN A 352 -6.55 9.17 -6.99
N LEU A 353 -6.51 7.88 -7.33
CA LEU A 353 -6.05 6.83 -6.41
C LEU A 353 -4.59 7.05 -6.01
N ARG A 354 -3.67 7.32 -6.95
CA ARG A 354 -2.26 7.65 -6.65
C ARG A 354 -2.17 8.80 -5.65
N LYS A 355 -2.83 9.92 -5.95
CA LYS A 355 -2.84 11.14 -5.12
C LYS A 355 -3.39 10.91 -3.70
N ALA A 356 -4.35 10.00 -3.55
CA ALA A 356 -4.96 9.70 -2.25
C ALA A 356 -4.19 8.65 -1.43
N LEU A 357 -3.53 7.69 -2.09
CA LEU A 357 -2.88 6.55 -1.43
C LEU A 357 -1.39 6.76 -1.15
N VAL A 358 -0.63 7.37 -2.06
CA VAL A 358 0.83 7.55 -1.90
C VAL A 358 1.20 8.28 -0.59
N PRO A 359 0.54 9.39 -0.19
CA PRO A 359 0.83 10.03 1.10
C PRO A 359 0.56 9.14 2.33
N VAL A 360 -0.31 8.14 2.21
CA VAL A 360 -0.60 7.17 3.29
C VAL A 360 0.44 6.04 3.31
N PHE A 361 0.92 5.63 2.13
CA PHE A 361 2.01 4.67 2.02
C PHE A 361 3.32 5.24 2.58
N ASP A 362 3.60 6.52 2.33
CA ASP A 362 4.68 7.29 2.96
C ASP A 362 4.47 7.42 4.49
N GLU A 363 3.28 7.82 4.94
CA GLU A 363 2.95 8.02 6.37
C GLU A 363 3.12 6.75 7.21
N LEU A 364 2.75 5.58 6.66
CA LEU A 364 2.79 4.31 7.37
C LEU A 364 4.11 3.54 7.20
N GLY A 365 5.00 4.00 6.31
CA GLY A 365 6.23 3.28 5.95
C GLY A 365 5.94 1.93 5.31
N ILE A 366 5.19 1.93 4.22
CA ILE A 366 4.95 0.72 3.41
C ILE A 366 6.20 0.40 2.59
N ASP A 367 6.65 -0.86 2.63
CA ASP A 367 7.87 -1.28 1.94
C ASP A 367 7.63 -1.50 0.44
N VAL A 368 6.59 -2.28 0.12
CA VAL A 368 6.29 -2.72 -1.25
C VAL A 368 4.78 -2.75 -1.50
N VAL A 369 4.38 -2.25 -2.66
CA VAL A 369 3.02 -2.19 -3.16
C VAL A 369 2.93 -3.02 -4.45
N PHE A 370 2.04 -4.01 -4.43
CA PHE A 370 1.86 -5.03 -5.47
C PHE A 370 0.58 -4.76 -6.29
N MET A 371 0.67 -4.77 -7.62
CA MET A 371 -0.39 -4.31 -8.53
C MET A 371 -0.55 -5.15 -9.81
N GLY A 372 -1.71 -5.05 -10.47
CA GLY A 372 -2.08 -5.74 -11.72
C GLY A 372 -2.70 -4.77 -12.72
N HIS A 373 -3.84 -5.12 -13.33
CA HIS A 373 -4.72 -4.28 -14.17
C HIS A 373 -4.17 -3.82 -15.54
N ASP A 374 -2.90 -3.44 -15.61
CA ASP A 374 -2.29 -2.83 -16.80
C ASP A 374 -1.56 -3.86 -17.70
N HIS A 375 -1.62 -5.17 -17.38
CA HIS A 375 -1.04 -6.29 -18.13
C HIS A 375 0.29 -5.94 -18.84
N SER A 376 1.23 -5.35 -18.10
CA SER A 376 2.56 -4.97 -18.54
C SER A 376 3.46 -4.79 -17.33
N TYR A 377 4.71 -5.24 -17.40
CA TYR A 377 5.57 -5.27 -16.23
C TYR A 377 6.16 -3.89 -15.94
N VAL A 378 6.04 -3.42 -14.70
CA VAL A 378 6.78 -2.25 -14.19
C VAL A 378 7.29 -2.54 -12.79
N ARG A 379 8.55 -2.15 -12.54
CA ARG A 379 9.06 -1.89 -11.20
C ARG A 379 9.54 -0.43 -11.13
N THR A 380 9.07 0.31 -10.14
CA THR A 380 9.51 1.70 -9.94
C THR A 380 10.91 1.79 -9.35
N TYR A 381 11.47 3.00 -9.26
CA TYR A 381 12.43 3.33 -8.19
C TYR A 381 11.70 3.24 -6.83
N GLN A 382 12.41 3.41 -5.71
CA GLN A 382 11.69 3.80 -4.49
C GLN A 382 11.01 5.15 -4.74
N MET A 383 9.73 5.28 -4.39
CA MET A 383 8.97 6.52 -4.54
C MET A 383 8.67 7.11 -3.17
N LYS A 384 8.80 8.43 -3.03
CA LYS A 384 8.38 9.18 -1.83
C LYS A 384 7.73 10.48 -2.27
N GLY A 385 6.51 10.78 -1.82
CA GLY A 385 5.78 11.98 -2.22
C GLY A 385 5.51 12.09 -3.73
N ASP A 386 5.32 10.96 -4.42
CA ASP A 386 5.25 10.82 -5.89
C ASP A 386 6.56 11.15 -6.66
N ILE A 387 7.70 11.24 -5.97
CA ILE A 387 9.02 11.52 -6.55
C ILE A 387 9.89 10.23 -6.56
N PRO A 388 10.55 9.88 -7.69
CA PRO A 388 11.43 8.72 -7.77
C PRO A 388 12.81 8.98 -7.16
N LEU A 389 13.13 8.29 -6.08
CA LEU A 389 14.40 8.36 -5.36
C LEU A 389 15.44 7.45 -6.02
N LYS A 390 16.11 7.96 -7.06
CA LYS A 390 17.07 7.22 -7.90
C LYS A 390 18.38 6.87 -7.19
N ASN A 391 18.84 7.74 -6.28
CA ASN A 391 20.05 7.54 -5.49
C ASN A 391 19.76 6.72 -4.21
N GLN A 392 19.63 5.41 -4.36
CA GLN A 392 19.50 4.50 -3.21
C GLN A 392 20.87 4.05 -2.68
N GLN A 393 20.97 3.90 -1.36
CA GLN A 393 22.11 3.23 -0.74
C GLN A 393 22.07 1.73 -1.02
N THR A 394 23.24 1.14 -1.27
CA THR A 394 23.38 -0.30 -1.52
C THR A 394 24.49 -0.92 -0.69
N ASP A 395 24.44 -2.23 -0.48
CA ASP A 395 25.56 -3.01 0.03
C ASP A 395 26.51 -3.45 -1.11
N SER A 396 27.59 -4.15 -0.76
CA SER A 396 28.56 -4.68 -1.74
C SER A 396 27.98 -5.71 -2.73
N SER A 397 26.74 -6.15 -2.53
CA SER A 397 26.00 -7.04 -3.43
C SER A 397 24.94 -6.29 -4.26
N GLY A 398 24.91 -4.96 -4.21
CA GLY A 398 23.95 -4.13 -4.92
C GLY A 398 22.53 -4.15 -4.33
N ARG A 399 22.32 -4.73 -3.15
CA ARG A 399 21.00 -4.78 -2.49
C ARG A 399 20.73 -3.45 -1.82
N VAL A 400 19.51 -2.91 -1.95
CA VAL A 400 19.19 -1.57 -1.43
C VAL A 400 19.04 -1.61 0.10
N VAL A 401 19.71 -0.71 0.82
CA VAL A 401 19.81 -0.75 2.29
C VAL A 401 19.06 0.41 2.92
N ASN A 402 18.14 0.11 3.85
CA ASN A 402 17.30 1.07 4.57
C ASN A 402 16.71 2.18 3.68
N PRO A 403 16.03 1.84 2.56
CA PRO A 403 15.49 2.82 1.64
C PRO A 403 14.46 3.72 2.31
N GLU A 404 14.45 4.99 1.93
CA GLU A 404 13.27 5.82 2.11
C GLU A 404 12.25 5.55 0.99
N GLY A 405 10.96 5.74 1.29
CA GLY A 405 9.87 5.57 0.34
C GLY A 405 9.52 4.11 0.03
N THR A 406 8.53 3.92 -0.82
CA THR A 406 7.89 2.64 -1.12
C THR A 406 8.28 2.13 -2.52
N LEU A 407 8.45 0.82 -2.67
CA LEU A 407 8.59 0.16 -3.98
C LEU A 407 7.20 -0.13 -4.57
N TYR A 408 6.99 0.11 -5.86
CA TYR A 408 5.76 -0.27 -6.55
C TYR A 408 6.08 -1.23 -7.70
N LEU A 409 5.28 -2.29 -7.83
CA LEU A 409 5.44 -3.28 -8.89
C LEU A 409 4.10 -3.70 -9.49
N THR A 410 3.97 -3.51 -10.80
CA THR A 410 2.87 -4.02 -11.62
C THR A 410 3.31 -5.32 -12.28
N ALA A 411 2.51 -6.37 -12.07
CA ALA A 411 2.67 -7.63 -12.78
C ALA A 411 2.23 -7.53 -14.24
N ASN A 412 2.83 -8.37 -15.09
CA ASN A 412 2.23 -8.74 -16.38
C ASN A 412 1.36 -9.98 -16.18
N SER A 413 0.44 -10.27 -17.11
CA SER A 413 -0.51 -11.39 -16.99
C SER A 413 0.19 -12.73 -16.68
N ALA A 414 -0.38 -13.48 -15.73
CA ALA A 414 0.09 -14.79 -15.31
C ALA A 414 -0.51 -15.97 -16.10
N SER A 415 -1.58 -15.75 -16.87
CA SER A 415 -2.11 -16.74 -17.83
C SER A 415 -1.61 -16.48 -19.25
N GLY A 416 -1.39 -15.22 -19.60
CA GLY A 416 -1.18 -14.77 -20.98
C GLY A 416 -2.47 -14.49 -21.76
N SER A 417 -3.62 -14.40 -21.08
CA SER A 417 -4.93 -14.11 -21.70
C SER A 417 -4.96 -12.78 -22.46
N LYS A 418 -4.20 -11.78 -22.00
CA LYS A 418 -4.16 -10.42 -22.56
C LYS A 418 -2.85 -9.71 -22.21
N TYR A 419 -2.37 -8.84 -23.10
CA TYR A 419 -1.15 -8.02 -22.93
C TYR A 419 -1.37 -6.59 -23.45
N TYR A 420 -0.89 -5.58 -22.73
CA TYR A 420 -1.02 -4.18 -23.14
C TYR A 420 0.27 -3.65 -23.77
N SER A 421 0.14 -2.74 -24.73
CA SER A 421 1.27 -1.99 -25.29
C SER A 421 1.70 -0.87 -24.33
N MET A 422 3.00 -0.73 -24.11
CA MET A 422 3.55 0.37 -23.30
C MET A 422 3.42 1.72 -24.02
N LYS A 423 3.22 2.80 -23.26
CA LYS A 423 3.31 4.19 -23.74
C LYS A 423 4.69 4.43 -24.38
N PRO A 424 4.75 5.17 -25.51
CA PRO A 424 6.02 5.42 -26.22
C PRO A 424 6.98 6.26 -25.39
N THR A 425 6.49 7.33 -24.76
CA THR A 425 7.25 8.09 -23.76
C THR A 425 7.35 7.30 -22.47
N ALA A 426 8.57 7.16 -21.93
CA ALA A 426 8.79 6.53 -20.64
C ALA A 426 8.36 7.47 -19.49
N GLU A 427 7.55 6.94 -18.59
CA GLU A 427 7.21 7.58 -17.32
C GLU A 427 8.43 7.68 -16.38
N PRO A 428 8.61 8.80 -15.64
CA PRO A 428 9.84 9.09 -14.91
C PRO A 428 10.10 8.19 -13.69
N TYR A 429 9.06 7.47 -13.24
CA TYR A 429 9.09 6.63 -12.04
C TYR A 429 9.54 5.18 -12.28
N SER A 430 9.53 4.70 -13.52
CA SER A 430 9.92 3.31 -13.84
C SER A 430 11.44 3.14 -13.76
N SER A 431 11.89 2.24 -12.89
CA SER A 431 13.28 1.72 -12.88
C SER A 431 13.43 0.64 -13.95
N VAL A 432 12.41 -0.22 -14.10
CA VAL A 432 12.27 -1.19 -15.18
C VAL A 432 10.83 -1.16 -15.70
N ARG A 433 10.67 -1.17 -17.02
CA ARG A 433 9.38 -1.36 -17.72
C ARG A 433 9.57 -2.40 -18.83
N SER A 434 8.66 -3.35 -18.97
CA SER A 434 8.78 -4.43 -19.95
C SER A 434 7.43 -4.97 -20.43
N GLN A 435 7.37 -5.32 -21.71
CA GLN A 435 6.27 -6.09 -22.29
C GLN A 435 6.85 -7.18 -23.18
N LEU A 436 6.99 -8.39 -22.63
CA LEU A 436 7.52 -9.55 -23.34
C LEU A 436 6.46 -10.33 -24.14
N ARG A 437 5.16 -10.08 -23.89
CA ARG A 437 4.02 -10.86 -24.42
C ARG A 437 4.12 -12.38 -24.18
N VAL A 438 4.70 -12.74 -23.04
CA VAL A 438 4.69 -14.10 -22.47
C VAL A 438 4.24 -14.01 -21.01
N PRO A 439 3.66 -15.06 -20.42
CA PRO A 439 3.19 -15.00 -19.04
C PRO A 439 4.36 -14.81 -18.08
N THR A 440 4.09 -14.13 -16.96
CA THR A 440 5.09 -13.91 -15.90
C THR A 440 4.56 -14.21 -14.52
N PHE A 441 5.46 -14.62 -13.64
CA PHE A 441 5.22 -14.68 -12.20
C PHE A 441 6.42 -14.08 -11.47
N ALA A 442 6.24 -13.66 -10.22
CA ALA A 442 7.33 -13.20 -9.38
C ALA A 442 7.48 -14.06 -8.11
N THR A 443 8.72 -14.34 -7.76
CA THR A 443 9.08 -15.07 -6.54
C THR A 443 9.57 -14.08 -5.51
N VAL A 444 8.90 -14.02 -4.36
CA VAL A 444 9.28 -13.14 -3.25
C VAL A 444 9.82 -13.98 -2.10
N ASN A 445 10.95 -13.56 -1.52
CA ASN A 445 11.49 -14.12 -0.27
C ASN A 445 11.53 -13.02 0.80
N VAL A 446 11.11 -13.36 2.03
CA VAL A 446 11.10 -12.45 3.17
C VAL A 446 11.76 -13.14 4.37
N THR A 447 12.64 -12.40 5.03
CA THR A 447 13.34 -12.78 6.28
C THR A 447 13.24 -11.60 7.26
N PRO A 448 13.73 -11.66 8.51
CA PRO A 448 13.55 -10.58 9.48
C PRO A 448 14.28 -9.28 9.08
N THR A 449 15.25 -9.36 8.15
CA THR A 449 16.09 -8.25 7.70
C THR A 449 16.22 -8.13 6.18
N THR A 450 15.67 -9.04 5.37
CA THR A 450 15.73 -8.94 3.90
C THR A 450 14.40 -9.26 3.21
N PHE A 451 14.07 -8.44 2.22
CA PHE A 451 13.07 -8.70 1.18
C PHE A 451 13.82 -8.89 -0.15
N SER A 452 13.40 -9.85 -0.97
CA SER A 452 13.85 -9.95 -2.36
C SER A 452 12.71 -10.40 -3.26
N ILE A 453 12.69 -9.88 -4.49
CA ILE A 453 11.76 -10.27 -5.54
C ILE A 453 12.51 -10.50 -6.85
N THR A 454 12.17 -11.59 -7.54
CA THR A 454 12.64 -11.87 -8.90
C THR A 454 11.44 -12.26 -9.77
N THR A 455 11.26 -11.55 -10.88
CA THR A 455 10.20 -11.82 -11.87
C THR A 455 10.74 -12.75 -12.94
N TYR A 456 9.97 -13.77 -13.33
CA TYR A 456 10.35 -14.78 -14.32
C TYR A 456 9.36 -14.82 -15.48
N ARG A 457 9.85 -15.15 -16.68
CA ARG A 457 9.05 -15.43 -17.87
C ARG A 457 8.84 -16.94 -18.03
N THR A 458 7.61 -17.40 -18.27
CA THR A 458 7.28 -18.84 -18.19
C THR A 458 7.70 -19.68 -19.40
N ASP A 459 8.07 -19.04 -20.50
CA ASP A 459 8.52 -19.71 -21.73
C ASP A 459 9.96 -20.26 -21.63
N THR A 460 10.85 -19.52 -20.95
CA THR A 460 12.28 -19.87 -20.79
C THR A 460 12.72 -20.02 -19.34
N MET A 461 11.86 -19.68 -18.37
CA MET A 461 12.14 -19.65 -16.93
C MET A 461 13.32 -18.75 -16.53
N GLN A 462 13.71 -17.80 -17.40
CA GLN A 462 14.73 -16.81 -17.12
C GLN A 462 14.17 -15.67 -16.26
N ALA A 463 15.03 -15.06 -15.45
CA ALA A 463 14.69 -13.82 -14.74
C ALA A 463 14.55 -12.65 -15.73
N VAL A 464 13.50 -11.86 -15.55
CA VAL A 464 13.18 -10.63 -16.30
C VAL A 464 13.72 -9.41 -15.56
N ASP A 465 13.60 -9.41 -14.23
CA ASP A 465 14.06 -8.34 -13.33
C ASP A 465 14.23 -8.91 -11.91
N THR A 466 15.08 -8.28 -11.10
CA THR A 466 15.30 -8.65 -9.71
C THR A 466 15.59 -7.43 -8.84
N TYR A 467 15.07 -7.42 -7.61
CA TYR A 467 15.25 -6.33 -6.66
C TYR A 467 15.28 -6.86 -5.23
N SER A 468 15.95 -6.15 -4.32
CA SER A 468 15.99 -6.53 -2.90
C SER A 468 16.22 -5.34 -1.98
N ILE A 469 15.64 -5.44 -0.78
CA ILE A 469 15.74 -4.46 0.30
C ILE A 469 16.34 -5.16 1.52
N VAL A 470 17.31 -4.51 2.16
CA VAL A 470 17.95 -4.93 3.41
C VAL A 470 17.61 -3.92 4.50
N LYS A 471 17.12 -4.41 5.63
CA LYS A 471 16.91 -3.66 6.87
C LYS A 471 18.09 -3.92 7.80
N ASP A 472 19.05 -2.99 7.79
CA ASP A 472 20.32 -3.05 8.53
C ASP A 472 20.28 -2.09 9.72
N SER A 473 20.07 -2.63 10.93
CA SER A 473 20.02 -1.82 12.15
C SER A 473 21.36 -1.17 12.55
N SER A 474 22.47 -1.50 11.88
CA SER A 474 23.77 -0.86 12.10
C SER A 474 23.96 0.44 11.29
N ARG A 475 23.06 0.75 10.35
CA ARG A 475 23.10 1.95 9.49
C ARG A 475 21.86 2.81 9.70
N THR A 476 21.97 3.94 10.39
CA THR A 476 20.85 4.88 10.55
C THR A 476 20.95 6.03 9.57
N VAL A 477 19.85 6.35 8.87
CA VAL A 477 19.77 7.56 8.05
C VAL A 477 19.45 8.73 8.97
N ARG A 478 20.31 9.76 8.96
CA ARG A 478 20.13 11.00 9.71
C ARG A 478 19.87 12.16 8.75
N ASN A 479 18.75 12.83 8.94
CA ASN A 479 18.45 14.08 8.23
C ASN A 479 19.11 15.27 8.94
N THR A 480 19.74 16.14 8.17
CA THR A 480 20.55 17.28 8.63
C THR A 480 20.21 18.52 7.81
N VAL A 481 19.90 19.62 8.50
CA VAL A 481 19.68 20.93 7.86
C VAL A 481 21.04 21.59 7.64
N LEU A 482 21.48 21.69 6.38
CA LEU A 482 22.73 22.38 6.01
C LEU A 482 22.51 23.89 5.84
N VAL A 483 21.31 24.29 5.43
CA VAL A 483 20.85 25.68 5.40
C VAL A 483 19.40 25.74 5.87
N ASP A 484 19.13 26.56 6.88
CA ASP A 484 17.77 26.91 7.32
C ASP A 484 17.23 28.11 6.51
N GLY A 485 15.92 28.15 6.23
CA GLY A 485 15.29 29.17 5.38
C GLY A 485 15.33 30.61 5.94
N ALA A 486 15.58 30.77 7.25
CA ALA A 486 15.81 32.05 7.93
C ALA A 486 17.30 32.33 8.21
N SER A 487 18.22 31.51 7.66
CA SER A 487 19.67 31.66 7.81
C SER A 487 20.15 33.08 7.54
N VAL A 488 21.20 33.49 8.26
CA VAL A 488 22.01 34.65 7.85
C VAL A 488 22.83 34.29 6.60
N TRP A 489 22.82 35.21 5.64
CA TRP A 489 23.62 35.23 4.42
C TRP A 489 24.50 36.49 4.39
N LYS A 490 25.69 36.37 3.81
CA LYS A 490 26.48 37.50 3.31
C LYS A 490 25.86 37.99 2.00
N TYR A 491 25.81 39.30 1.75
CA TYR A 491 25.20 39.82 0.52
C TYR A 491 25.82 41.12 -0.01
N LEU A 492 25.71 41.30 -1.33
CA LEU A 492 26.14 42.49 -2.06
C LEU A 492 25.00 42.98 -2.97
N ASP A 493 24.54 44.21 -2.71
CA ASP A 493 23.36 44.87 -3.27
C ASP A 493 23.72 46.21 -3.95
N ASN A 494 24.94 46.30 -4.49
CA ASN A 494 25.51 47.55 -5.03
C ASN A 494 25.49 47.65 -6.57
N GLY A 495 25.01 46.60 -7.27
CA GLY A 495 24.91 46.57 -8.73
C GLY A 495 26.25 46.50 -9.48
N THR A 496 27.35 46.17 -8.81
CA THR A 496 28.67 45.99 -9.45
C THR A 496 28.82 44.60 -10.08
N ASP A 497 29.63 44.51 -11.12
CA ASP A 497 30.13 43.22 -11.60
C ASP A 497 31.08 42.61 -10.54
N GLN A 498 30.97 41.31 -10.30
CA GLN A 498 31.86 40.55 -9.42
C GLN A 498 32.66 39.47 -10.20
N GLY A 499 32.41 39.31 -11.50
CA GLY A 499 32.97 38.25 -12.32
C GLY A 499 32.66 36.87 -11.76
N THR A 500 33.67 36.00 -11.68
CA THR A 500 33.54 34.63 -11.20
C THR A 500 34.22 34.36 -9.84
N ALA A 501 35.16 35.23 -9.42
CA ALA A 501 35.99 34.99 -8.23
C ALA A 501 35.17 34.89 -6.93
N TRP A 502 34.10 35.67 -6.81
CA TRP A 502 33.17 35.66 -5.67
C TRP A 502 32.45 34.31 -5.45
N ARG A 503 32.57 33.34 -6.36
CA ARG A 503 31.97 32.00 -6.27
C ARG A 503 32.89 31.00 -5.52
N ALA A 504 34.17 31.34 -5.35
CA ALA A 504 35.18 30.46 -4.75
C ALA A 504 35.08 30.38 -3.21
N VAL A 505 35.68 29.34 -2.61
CA VAL A 505 35.63 29.08 -1.15
C VAL A 505 36.45 30.11 -0.37
N ASP A 506 37.58 30.52 -0.92
CA ASP A 506 38.62 31.39 -0.36
C ASP A 506 38.42 32.89 -0.63
N PHE A 507 37.34 33.28 -1.33
CA PHE A 507 37.02 34.68 -1.60
C PHE A 507 36.65 35.45 -0.32
N ASP A 508 37.30 36.60 -0.11
CA ASP A 508 37.07 37.49 1.02
C ASP A 508 35.78 38.32 0.87
N ASP A 509 34.70 37.83 1.49
CA ASP A 509 33.44 38.56 1.64
C ASP A 509 33.34 39.38 2.95
N SER A 510 34.44 39.60 3.69
CA SER A 510 34.43 40.35 4.97
C SER A 510 33.73 41.71 4.85
N SER A 511 33.94 42.41 3.74
CA SER A 511 33.33 43.70 3.38
C SER A 511 31.83 43.64 3.01
N TRP A 512 31.29 42.47 2.68
CA TRP A 512 29.88 42.31 2.29
C TRP A 512 28.95 42.45 3.51
N LYS A 513 27.75 42.98 3.27
CA LYS A 513 26.69 43.10 4.27
C LYS A 513 26.24 41.71 4.75
N SER A 514 25.48 41.64 5.83
CA SER A 514 24.92 40.38 6.31
C SER A 514 23.52 40.57 6.88
N GLY A 515 22.63 39.61 6.62
CA GLY A 515 21.24 39.68 7.05
C GLY A 515 20.54 38.32 7.00
N ALA A 516 19.47 38.17 7.78
CA ALA A 516 18.64 36.98 7.80
C ALA A 516 17.79 36.87 6.53
N ALA A 517 17.67 35.65 5.99
CA ALA A 517 16.73 35.33 4.94
C ALA A 517 15.27 35.33 5.48
N PRO A 518 14.25 35.51 4.61
CA PRO A 518 14.38 35.93 3.21
C PRO A 518 14.92 37.36 3.06
N LEU A 519 15.74 37.58 2.03
CA LEU A 519 16.29 38.88 1.65
C LEU A 519 15.56 39.40 0.41
N GLY A 520 15.38 40.71 0.26
CA GLY A 520 14.65 41.24 -0.90
C GLY A 520 14.07 42.65 -0.72
N TYR A 521 13.03 42.98 -1.47
CA TYR A 521 12.20 44.17 -1.29
C TYR A 521 10.83 44.00 -1.99
N PRO A 522 9.78 44.77 -1.62
CA PRO A 522 9.62 45.44 -0.34
C PRO A 522 9.45 44.43 0.81
N ALA A 523 9.61 44.88 2.05
CA ALA A 523 9.55 44.04 3.25
C ALA A 523 8.20 43.29 3.46
N SER A 524 7.16 43.66 2.71
CA SER A 524 5.84 43.00 2.73
C SER A 524 5.76 41.74 1.86
N LYS A 525 6.70 41.51 0.94
CA LYS A 525 6.67 40.32 0.06
C LYS A 525 6.96 39.06 0.87
N THR A 526 6.20 38.00 0.60
CA THR A 526 6.17 36.77 1.38
C THR A 526 5.86 35.58 0.48
N THR A 527 6.51 34.44 0.73
CA THR A 527 5.98 33.14 0.27
C THR A 527 5.11 32.53 1.36
N SER A 528 4.28 31.55 1.02
CA SER A 528 3.51 30.77 2.00
C SER A 528 4.37 29.78 2.80
N SER A 529 5.60 29.47 2.36
CA SER A 529 6.42 28.39 2.90
C SER A 529 7.73 28.83 3.56
N LEU A 530 8.20 30.05 3.31
CA LEU A 530 9.42 30.66 3.88
C LEU A 530 9.13 32.03 4.54
N GLY A 531 7.89 32.54 4.41
CA GLY A 531 7.44 33.75 5.11
C GLY A 531 7.91 35.08 4.50
N PRO A 532 7.76 36.21 5.23
CA PRO A 532 8.05 37.53 4.71
C PRO A 532 9.53 37.89 4.77
N VAL A 533 9.97 38.76 3.85
CA VAL A 533 11.32 39.36 3.82
C VAL A 533 11.72 39.89 5.20
N LYS A 534 12.88 39.43 5.69
CA LYS A 534 13.51 39.86 6.96
C LYS A 534 14.58 40.93 6.74
N THR A 535 15.32 40.85 5.64
CA THR A 535 16.36 41.82 5.29
C THR A 535 15.99 42.55 4.01
N THR A 536 15.63 43.83 4.13
CA THR A 536 15.46 44.69 2.96
C THR A 536 16.84 45.01 2.35
N ILE A 537 17.04 44.69 1.08
CA ILE A 537 18.28 44.99 0.35
C ILE A 537 18.11 46.21 -0.58
N SER A 538 19.22 46.85 -0.95
CA SER A 538 19.17 48.00 -1.86
C SER A 538 18.89 47.57 -3.30
N TYR A 539 17.96 48.24 -3.96
CA TYR A 539 17.81 48.18 -5.43
C TYR A 539 18.63 49.25 -6.17
N GLY A 540 19.46 50.02 -5.46
CA GLY A 540 20.16 51.18 -6.00
C GLY A 540 19.35 52.48 -5.95
N PRO A 541 19.86 53.57 -6.56
CA PRO A 541 19.33 54.93 -6.36
C PRO A 541 18.06 55.26 -7.18
N SER A 542 17.52 54.33 -7.97
CA SER A 542 16.44 54.60 -8.92
C SER A 542 15.43 53.45 -8.95
N SER A 543 14.21 53.69 -8.47
CA SER A 543 13.14 52.67 -8.44
C SER A 543 12.68 52.20 -9.83
N SER A 544 12.94 52.98 -10.88
CA SER A 544 12.70 52.65 -12.29
C SER A 544 13.94 52.14 -13.05
N ARG A 545 15.12 52.13 -12.40
CA ARG A 545 16.41 51.63 -12.95
C ARG A 545 17.19 50.96 -11.82
N LYS A 546 16.59 49.90 -11.30
CA LYS A 546 17.12 49.03 -10.28
C LYS A 546 18.31 48.21 -10.79
N TYR A 547 19.16 47.74 -9.89
CA TYR A 547 20.19 46.76 -10.21
C TYR A 547 19.57 45.43 -10.65
N ILE A 548 20.14 44.80 -11.67
CA ILE A 548 19.64 43.51 -12.20
C ILE A 548 20.05 42.35 -11.30
N THR A 549 21.28 42.37 -10.78
CA THR A 549 21.84 41.28 -9.97
C THR A 549 22.12 41.69 -8.53
N SER A 550 21.71 40.83 -7.59
CA SER A 550 22.14 40.83 -6.19
C SER A 550 22.87 39.53 -5.90
N TYR A 551 23.99 39.60 -5.17
CA TYR A 551 24.81 38.43 -4.85
C TYR A 551 24.66 38.04 -3.38
N PHE A 552 24.67 36.74 -3.11
CA PHE A 552 24.58 36.16 -1.78
C PHE A 552 25.64 35.08 -1.59
N ARG A 553 26.25 35.01 -0.41
CA ARG A 553 27.24 33.99 -0.02
C ARG A 553 26.90 33.41 1.34
N LYS A 554 27.18 32.12 1.52
CA LYS A 554 27.03 31.42 2.80
C LYS A 554 28.04 30.29 2.93
N ALA A 555 28.90 30.41 3.94
CA ALA A 555 29.64 29.27 4.45
C ALA A 555 28.68 28.30 5.16
N ILE A 556 28.85 27.00 4.90
CA ILE A 556 28.17 25.89 5.58
C ILE A 556 29.22 24.88 6.06
N MET A 557 28.94 24.20 7.17
CA MET A 557 29.69 23.02 7.58
C MET A 557 28.99 21.78 7.02
N VAL A 558 29.76 20.86 6.46
CA VAL A 558 29.28 19.55 6.01
C VAL A 558 30.14 18.47 6.64
N ASP A 559 29.53 17.66 7.50
CA ASP A 559 30.13 16.45 8.06
C ASP A 559 29.71 15.25 7.21
N GLN A 560 30.63 14.31 6.97
CA GLN A 560 30.40 13.06 6.24
C GLN A 560 29.80 13.29 4.84
N ALA A 561 30.36 14.23 4.07
CA ALA A 561 29.95 14.59 2.71
C ALA A 561 29.93 13.38 1.74
N ASP A 562 30.80 12.40 1.99
CA ASP A 562 30.89 11.11 1.30
C ASP A 562 29.75 10.12 1.67
N GLN A 563 29.06 10.33 2.80
CA GLN A 563 27.92 9.54 3.27
C GLN A 563 26.56 10.22 2.99
N ILE A 564 26.55 11.36 2.29
CA ILE A 564 25.31 12.03 1.86
C ILE A 564 24.63 11.20 0.77
N ILE A 565 23.34 10.90 0.97
CA ILE A 565 22.53 10.04 0.09
C ILE A 565 21.50 10.83 -0.71
N SER A 566 21.04 11.95 -0.18
CA SER A 566 20.17 12.90 -0.88
C SER A 566 20.41 14.34 -0.41
N LEU A 567 20.21 15.30 -1.31
CA LEU A 567 20.24 16.75 -1.04
C LEU A 567 19.03 17.42 -1.68
N THR A 568 18.12 17.94 -0.87
CA THR A 568 16.92 18.66 -1.33
C THR A 568 17.06 20.14 -1.04
N GLY A 569 17.10 20.95 -2.10
CA GLY A 569 17.03 22.41 -2.03
C GLY A 569 15.59 22.91 -2.16
N LYS A 570 15.14 23.74 -1.23
CA LYS A 570 13.86 24.47 -1.32
C LYS A 570 14.17 25.96 -1.34
N PHE A 571 13.83 26.61 -2.44
CA PHE A 571 14.16 27.99 -2.74
C PHE A 571 12.91 28.86 -2.67
N GLY A 572 13.05 30.04 -2.09
CA GLY A 572 12.13 31.14 -2.28
C GLY A 572 12.77 32.15 -3.23
N VAL A 573 12.15 32.38 -4.38
CA VAL A 573 12.67 33.27 -5.41
C VAL A 573 11.54 34.07 -6.06
N ASP A 574 11.86 35.29 -6.44
CA ASP A 574 11.03 36.11 -7.32
C ASP A 574 11.35 35.80 -8.79
N ASP A 575 12.05 36.67 -9.51
CA ASP A 575 12.38 36.49 -10.93
C ASP A 575 13.26 35.25 -11.26
N GLY A 576 14.56 35.22 -10.96
CA GLY A 576 15.43 34.08 -11.33
C GLY A 576 16.76 34.02 -10.57
N PHE A 577 17.44 32.86 -10.58
CA PHE A 577 18.73 32.70 -9.88
C PHE A 577 19.67 31.65 -10.48
N VAL A 578 20.96 31.76 -10.15
CA VAL A 578 21.99 30.72 -10.33
C VAL A 578 22.66 30.43 -8.99
N LEU A 579 22.77 29.14 -8.64
CA LEU A 579 23.42 28.62 -7.45
C LEU A 579 24.74 27.92 -7.82
N TYR A 580 25.78 28.32 -7.10
CA TYR A 580 27.12 27.75 -7.13
C TYR A 580 27.44 27.11 -5.78
N ALA A 581 28.20 26.02 -5.81
CA ALA A 581 28.80 25.38 -4.64
C ALA A 581 30.30 25.19 -4.89
N ASN A 582 31.14 25.73 -4.00
CA ASN A 582 32.61 25.66 -4.09
C ASN A 582 33.14 26.05 -5.51
N GLY A 583 32.68 27.19 -6.04
CA GLY A 583 33.04 27.70 -7.38
C GLY A 583 32.34 27.04 -8.57
N SER A 584 31.83 25.81 -8.44
CA SER A 584 31.05 25.14 -9.50
C SER A 584 29.61 25.62 -9.55
N GLU A 585 29.04 25.81 -10.74
CA GLU A 585 27.58 25.87 -10.88
C GLU A 585 26.96 24.51 -10.54
N VAL A 586 25.81 24.52 -9.87
CA VAL A 586 25.06 23.29 -9.53
C VAL A 586 23.58 23.35 -9.89
N TYR A 587 22.98 24.55 -9.93
CA TYR A 587 21.57 24.71 -10.30
C TYR A 587 21.29 26.13 -10.79
N ARG A 588 20.40 26.28 -11.77
CA ARG A 588 19.82 27.57 -12.17
C ARG A 588 18.32 27.44 -12.36
N TRP A 589 17.55 28.48 -12.02
CA TRP A 589 16.11 28.49 -12.21
C TRP A 589 15.63 29.81 -12.82
N ASN A 590 14.74 29.71 -13.80
CA ASN A 590 14.23 30.81 -14.63
C ASN A 590 15.35 31.71 -15.22
N MET A 591 16.52 31.15 -15.52
CA MET A 591 17.63 31.81 -16.19
C MET A 591 17.83 31.25 -17.60
N PRO A 592 18.29 32.06 -18.57
CA PRO A 592 18.59 31.57 -19.92
C PRO A 592 19.74 30.55 -19.93
N SER A 593 19.82 29.78 -21.02
CA SER A 593 20.95 28.88 -21.31
C SER A 593 22.19 29.65 -21.74
N GLY A 594 23.37 29.19 -21.33
CA GLY A 594 24.66 29.80 -21.70
C GLY A 594 25.30 30.58 -20.55
N GLU A 595 26.19 31.50 -20.90
CA GLU A 595 26.93 32.34 -19.96
C GLU A 595 26.03 33.38 -19.29
N ILE A 596 26.21 33.58 -17.97
CA ILE A 596 25.44 34.51 -17.16
C ILE A 596 26.38 35.64 -16.70
N SER A 597 25.95 36.88 -16.94
CA SER A 597 26.61 38.12 -16.54
C SER A 597 25.71 38.89 -15.58
N TYR A 598 26.25 39.86 -14.84
CA TYR A 598 25.46 40.69 -13.91
C TYR A 598 24.39 41.59 -14.58
N GLN A 599 24.31 41.60 -15.92
CA GLN A 599 23.25 42.26 -16.70
C GLN A 599 22.27 41.28 -17.34
N THR A 600 22.54 39.97 -17.27
CA THR A 600 21.64 38.94 -17.81
C THR A 600 20.34 38.93 -17.02
N LEU A 601 19.21 39.04 -17.72
CA LEU A 601 17.87 39.02 -17.13
C LEU A 601 17.40 37.58 -16.89
N SER A 602 16.43 37.39 -16.00
CA SER A 602 15.66 36.13 -15.96
C SER A 602 14.94 35.88 -17.30
N ALA A 603 14.58 34.63 -17.58
CA ALA A 603 13.93 34.27 -18.84
C ALA A 603 12.48 34.79 -18.90
N ASN A 604 11.71 34.56 -17.82
CA ASN A 604 10.30 34.93 -17.71
C ASN A 604 10.09 35.87 -16.51
N THR A 605 9.04 36.70 -16.56
CA THR A 605 8.57 37.44 -15.37
C THR A 605 7.95 36.48 -14.37
N ILE A 606 8.13 36.75 -13.08
CA ILE A 606 7.36 36.15 -12.00
C ILE A 606 6.62 37.30 -11.28
N ASP A 607 5.29 37.20 -11.14
CA ASP A 607 4.46 38.33 -10.64
C ASP A 607 4.42 38.42 -9.09
N GLU A 608 4.65 37.30 -8.41
CA GLU A 608 4.73 37.18 -6.95
C GLU A 608 5.72 36.05 -6.60
N PRO A 609 6.56 36.19 -5.57
CA PRO A 609 7.63 35.24 -5.29
C PRO A 609 7.13 33.85 -4.93
N GLN A 610 7.78 32.84 -5.52
CA GLN A 610 7.35 31.46 -5.49
C GLN A 610 8.25 30.59 -4.60
N THR A 611 7.79 29.38 -4.29
CA THR A 611 8.63 28.33 -3.70
C THR A 611 8.92 27.26 -4.73
N VAL A 612 10.19 27.01 -5.00
CA VAL A 612 10.70 26.00 -5.93
C VAL A 612 11.45 24.94 -5.14
N THR A 613 11.21 23.65 -5.40
CA THR A 613 11.99 22.56 -4.78
C THR A 613 12.73 21.79 -5.87
N ALA A 614 14.00 21.45 -5.61
CA ALA A 614 14.83 20.66 -6.50
C ALA A 614 15.60 19.59 -5.73
N ASP A 615 15.69 18.39 -6.33
CA ASP A 615 16.72 17.41 -5.97
C ASP A 615 18.06 17.92 -6.53
N LEU A 616 19.01 18.15 -5.64
CA LEU A 616 20.37 18.62 -5.93
C LEU A 616 21.41 17.50 -5.73
N THR A 617 20.98 16.27 -5.45
CA THR A 617 21.87 15.16 -5.04
C THR A 617 22.99 14.96 -6.04
N ASP A 618 22.67 14.66 -7.30
CA ASP A 618 23.68 14.43 -8.35
C ASP A 618 24.49 15.71 -8.70
N ALA A 619 23.89 16.89 -8.53
CA ALA A 619 24.54 18.16 -8.83
C ALA A 619 25.60 18.57 -7.78
N LEU A 620 25.40 18.20 -6.51
CA LEU A 620 26.30 18.47 -5.39
C LEU A 620 27.23 17.29 -5.02
N LYS A 621 26.94 16.08 -5.52
CA LYS A 621 27.73 14.85 -5.28
C LYS A 621 29.20 15.06 -5.66
N GLY A 622 30.11 14.88 -4.69
CA GLY A 622 31.54 15.10 -4.88
C GLY A 622 31.98 16.56 -5.09
N LYS A 623 31.06 17.53 -5.05
CA LYS A 623 31.39 18.97 -4.98
C LYS A 623 31.46 19.47 -3.54
N LEU A 624 30.63 18.91 -2.65
CA LEU A 624 30.75 19.13 -1.22
C LEU A 624 31.89 18.28 -0.65
N ILE A 625 32.65 18.88 0.27
CA ILE A 625 33.78 18.27 1.00
C ILE A 625 33.48 18.20 2.50
N ASN A 626 34.21 17.36 3.24
CA ASN A 626 34.17 17.37 4.69
C ASN A 626 34.76 18.67 5.24
N GLY A 627 34.00 19.40 6.06
CA GLY A 627 34.37 20.70 6.64
C GLY A 627 33.64 21.89 6.01
N VAL A 628 34.35 23.01 5.84
CA VAL A 628 33.78 24.27 5.32
C VAL A 628 33.54 24.17 3.81
N ASN A 629 32.31 24.50 3.41
CA ASN A 629 31.90 24.65 2.02
C ASN A 629 31.26 26.03 1.84
N VAL A 630 31.25 26.57 0.62
CA VAL A 630 30.59 27.84 0.31
C VAL A 630 29.51 27.63 -0.74
N LEU A 631 28.29 28.06 -0.41
CA LEU A 631 27.22 28.31 -1.36
C LEU A 631 27.25 29.77 -1.77
N ALA A 632 27.19 30.03 -3.07
CA ALA A 632 27.23 31.36 -3.67
C ALA A 632 26.09 31.48 -4.69
N VAL A 633 25.33 32.57 -4.65
CA VAL A 633 24.10 32.74 -5.44
C VAL A 633 24.04 34.14 -6.05
N GLU A 634 23.69 34.20 -7.32
CA GLU A 634 23.34 35.43 -8.04
C GLU A 634 21.84 35.37 -8.37
N VAL A 635 21.09 36.39 -7.94
CA VAL A 635 19.64 36.53 -8.17
C VAL A 635 19.43 37.66 -9.17
N HIS A 636 18.69 37.37 -10.23
CA HIS A 636 18.55 38.22 -11.41
C HIS A 636 17.10 38.63 -11.63
N GLN A 637 16.88 39.93 -11.78
CA GLN A 637 15.59 40.53 -12.10
C GLN A 637 15.21 40.35 -13.58
N ARG A 638 13.92 40.33 -13.91
CA ARG A 638 13.44 40.28 -15.30
C ARG A 638 13.60 41.61 -16.02
N SER A 639 13.65 42.71 -15.27
CA SER A 639 13.84 44.07 -15.77
C SER A 639 14.34 45.02 -14.68
N ALA A 640 14.95 46.14 -15.09
CA ALA A 640 15.40 47.20 -14.19
C ALA A 640 14.23 48.01 -13.56
N ASN A 641 12.97 47.67 -13.85
CA ASN A 641 11.79 48.27 -13.21
C ASN A 641 10.90 47.24 -12.49
N SER A 642 11.38 46.00 -12.30
CA SER A 642 10.68 44.97 -11.51
C SER A 642 10.32 45.51 -10.12
N SER A 643 9.10 45.25 -9.65
CA SER A 643 8.54 45.85 -8.43
C SER A 643 9.26 45.37 -7.16
N ASP A 644 9.65 44.11 -7.15
CA ASP A 644 10.11 43.36 -5.98
C ASP A 644 11.34 42.50 -6.27
N GLN A 645 11.82 41.82 -5.23
CA GLN A 645 12.87 40.81 -5.28
C GLN A 645 12.72 39.96 -4.01
N TYR A 646 13.00 38.66 -4.10
CA TYR A 646 12.96 37.74 -2.97
C TYR A 646 14.04 36.66 -3.13
N TRP A 647 14.75 36.35 -2.05
CA TRP A 647 15.72 35.27 -1.96
C TRP A 647 15.67 34.58 -0.59
N SER A 648 15.48 33.26 -0.58
CA SER A 648 15.69 32.37 0.57
C SER A 648 16.01 30.96 0.07
N MET A 649 16.68 30.16 0.89
CA MET A 649 17.03 28.78 0.60
C MET A 649 17.02 27.96 1.88
N GLU A 650 16.34 26.83 1.87
CA GLU A 650 16.62 25.68 2.74
C GLU A 650 17.44 24.65 1.96
N LEU A 651 18.37 23.99 2.64
CA LEU A 651 19.12 22.83 2.11
C LEU A 651 19.11 21.72 3.15
N ASN A 652 18.50 20.60 2.79
CA ASN A 652 18.37 19.43 3.66
C ASN A 652 19.15 18.25 3.06
N ALA A 653 19.95 17.59 3.89
CA ALA A 653 20.74 16.42 3.53
C ALA A 653 20.30 15.18 4.33
N SER A 654 20.26 14.02 3.68
CA SER A 654 20.16 12.73 4.37
C SER A 654 21.53 12.05 4.34
N VAL A 655 22.01 11.56 5.48
CA VAL A 655 23.38 11.05 5.68
C VAL A 655 23.33 9.66 6.31
N VAL A 656 24.16 8.71 5.87
CA VAL A 656 24.32 7.43 6.57
C VAL A 656 25.24 7.61 7.78
N ALA A 657 24.67 7.52 8.98
CA ALA A 657 25.44 7.28 10.19
C ALA A 657 25.58 5.76 10.38
N LEU A 658 26.83 5.28 10.42
CA LEU A 658 27.11 3.99 11.05
C LEU A 658 26.85 4.13 12.56
N ALA A 659 26.17 3.15 13.15
CA ALA A 659 26.09 3.04 14.60
C ALA A 659 27.51 2.90 15.15
N THR A 660 27.97 3.89 15.90
CA THR A 660 29.24 3.79 16.64
C THR A 660 29.13 2.57 17.54
N GLN A 661 30.03 1.59 17.38
CA GLN A 661 30.16 0.52 18.37
C GLN A 661 30.35 1.19 19.73
N ALA A 662 29.45 0.92 20.67
CA ALA A 662 29.66 1.32 22.05
C ALA A 662 30.97 0.64 22.50
N ALA A 663 31.95 1.42 22.92
CA ALA A 663 33.17 0.88 23.49
C ALA A 663 32.79 0.04 24.72
N ALA A 664 33.21 -1.23 24.70
CA ALA A 664 32.87 -2.24 25.71
C ALA A 664 33.72 -2.10 26.98
#